data_AF-A0A1G6YNT2-F1
#
_entry.id   AF-A0A1G6YNT2-F1
#
_cell.length_a   1.000
_cell.length_b   1.000
_cell.length_c   1.000
_cell.angle_alpha   90.00
_cell.angle_beta   90.00
_cell.angle_gamma   90.00
#
_symmetry.space_group_name_H-M   'P 1'
#
loop_
_entity.id
_entity.type
_entity.pdbx_description
1 polymer ?
#
loop_
_entity_poly.entity_id
_entity_poly.type
_entity_poly.pdbx_seq_one_letter_code
_entity_poly.pdbx_strand_id
1 'polypeptide(L)'
;MQIHKYFTVLLGCTLFLGTANAQKTLKKSVTWPVIEKEMKPWTRWWWMGNAVDQQNLSIVLQKYKDAGLGGVEITPIYGAKSYEKQYLQFLSPEWMNALHYTVNKANALGLGVDMNTGTGWPFGGPQIKPENAATKLVIQQYALKAGEKLSEAIKIKEAKQDFALLQAVTAYSENGEVRDLFSKVQPDGKLSWSPERGTWNIYAAFSGKTRQMVKRAAPGGEGFTLDHLDKNSVNVYLKRFTDAFNNKPQGIRSFFNDSYEVYGATWTPTFFQEFRKNRGYDLAGYLKDLASKDSTGENLARLKSDYRETMDELLFHNFTQNWTDWAHGLQAKTKNQSHGSPGNLLDLYGAVDIPETEIFGSSYFPIAGLRRDAGDVRNVDPDPIMSKFASSAGHTGGKKLISSETFTWLTEHFKTSFSQCKPEVEQLFLSGINHVFYHGTTNSPANVPWPGWLFYASVEMNPNNSLWPQAQGLNNYIARCQSILQAGKADNEILIYWPIYDVWNKAKGLDMALKVHDVDEWLYPTPFYKIAKELSKSGYAYDFASDRLLKKSTVNGQLIRTSNAAAPYQVLLVPQCEMMSIETLNNIIQLANNGAKVIFQALPQDVPGLNNLSARRSQFKSILAKLVFTDKNGIKTFKTGKGEIILASDVQKGLQSIGVNRETLTDTGLQFIRRKTTTGKYYYLVNHTANDIDTYVPLNETGAALILDPQSTAVGLAAVENGKVRVQLKSGEALFLQLAANFAGNKPWLYLNKAANPMAITKPWNLHFTAGGPEIPADQQLIQLVSWTSLSDPKLQAFSGTGVYSSSFDLKEKTAKEYLLNLNQVDESARVWINGQEVGILWSIPFQSRIGKYLKPGNNTIKIEVVNLMANRIRDMDIKKIQWRNYHEINFVNINYKDFDAANWTVMPSGLIGPVTITAYH
;
A
#
# COMPACT_ATOMS: atom_id res chain seq x y z
N MET A 1 56.44 47.38 -8.30
CA MET A 1 57.72 47.55 -9.04
C MET A 1 57.50 47.01 -10.45
N GLN A 2 57.52 47.93 -11.42
CA GLN A 2 57.64 47.82 -12.89
C GLN A 2 56.77 46.84 -13.73
N ILE A 3 55.88 47.50 -14.48
CA ILE A 3 55.28 47.21 -15.80
C ILE A 3 56.37 46.98 -16.87
N HIS A 4 56.12 46.18 -17.93
CA HIS A 4 56.29 46.55 -19.36
C HIS A 4 55.71 45.51 -20.35
N LYS A 5 55.16 46.04 -21.45
CA LYS A 5 54.43 45.42 -22.57
C LYS A 5 55.32 45.30 -23.83
N TYR A 6 54.74 44.63 -24.86
CA TYR A 6 54.95 44.70 -26.33
C TYR A 6 55.71 43.51 -26.95
N PHE A 7 55.06 42.57 -27.65
CA PHE A 7 54.51 42.56 -29.04
C PHE A 7 55.55 42.62 -30.16
N THR A 8 55.71 41.51 -30.90
CA THR A 8 56.01 41.53 -32.35
C THR A 8 55.40 40.28 -33.01
N VAL A 9 54.67 40.53 -34.10
CA VAL A 9 53.96 39.58 -34.97
C VAL A 9 54.92 39.17 -36.09
N LEU A 10 54.94 37.88 -36.49
CA LEU A 10 55.22 37.55 -37.88
C LEU A 10 54.41 36.33 -38.34
N LEU A 11 53.71 36.57 -39.46
CA LEU A 11 52.81 35.71 -40.20
C LEU A 11 53.58 34.59 -40.93
N GLY A 12 53.08 33.35 -40.87
CA GLY A 12 53.53 32.25 -41.71
C GLY A 12 52.35 31.36 -42.08
N CYS A 13 51.78 31.59 -43.26
CA CYS A 13 50.71 30.80 -43.84
C CYS A 13 51.19 29.38 -44.19
N THR A 14 50.59 28.37 -43.56
CA THR A 14 50.49 27.02 -44.13
C THR A 14 49.04 26.53 -44.01
N LEU A 15 48.32 26.61 -45.13
CA LEU A 15 47.17 25.77 -45.44
C LEU A 15 47.67 24.33 -45.58
N PHE A 16 47.06 23.37 -44.89
CA PHE A 16 46.40 22.20 -45.49
C PHE A 16 45.85 21.24 -44.42
N LEU A 17 44.61 20.80 -44.64
CA LEU A 17 43.93 19.62 -44.09
C LEU A 17 43.45 19.69 -42.63
N GLY A 18 42.39 20.48 -42.42
CA GLY A 18 41.43 20.20 -41.37
C GLY A 18 40.68 18.90 -41.68
N THR A 19 41.15 17.77 -41.16
CA THR A 19 40.28 16.61 -40.98
C THR A 19 39.24 16.98 -39.93
N ALA A 20 38.06 17.39 -40.39
CA ALA A 20 36.87 17.41 -39.57
C ALA A 20 36.62 15.97 -39.11
N ASN A 21 37.12 15.62 -37.93
CA ASN A 21 36.64 14.48 -37.18
C ASN A 21 35.20 14.84 -36.79
N ALA A 22 34.26 14.58 -37.69
CA ALA A 22 32.87 14.41 -37.35
C ALA A 22 32.83 13.21 -36.40
N GLN A 23 32.99 13.47 -35.09
CA GLN A 23 32.54 12.54 -34.06
C GLN A 23 31.05 12.34 -34.34
N LYS A 24 30.73 11.26 -35.07
CA LYS A 24 29.40 10.67 -35.04
C LYS A 24 29.10 10.46 -33.57
N THR A 25 28.30 11.36 -32.99
CA THR A 25 27.64 11.11 -31.72
C THR A 25 26.87 9.82 -31.92
N LEU A 26 27.41 8.71 -31.39
CA LEU A 26 26.75 7.42 -31.40
C LEU A 26 25.38 7.63 -30.79
N LYS A 27 24.34 7.52 -31.61
CA LYS A 27 22.93 7.59 -31.21
C LYS A 27 22.71 6.51 -30.15
N LYS A 28 22.67 6.91 -28.88
CA LYS A 28 22.57 5.98 -27.74
C LYS A 28 21.14 5.46 -27.64
N SER A 29 20.97 4.15 -27.74
CA SER A 29 19.68 3.49 -27.56
C SER A 29 19.15 3.69 -26.14
N VAL A 30 17.85 3.93 -26.00
CA VAL A 30 17.20 3.93 -24.69
C VAL A 30 17.16 2.51 -24.13
N THR A 31 17.46 2.40 -22.83
CA THR A 31 17.47 1.15 -22.05
C THR A 31 16.63 1.33 -20.79
N TRP A 32 16.39 0.22 -20.07
CA TRP A 32 15.80 0.27 -18.74
C TRP A 32 16.59 1.19 -17.79
N PRO A 33 15.92 1.88 -16.83
CA PRO A 33 16.58 2.58 -15.75
C PRO A 33 17.48 1.64 -14.93
N VAL A 34 18.52 2.22 -14.31
CA VAL A 34 19.36 1.47 -13.36
C VAL A 34 18.50 1.11 -12.14
N ILE A 35 18.51 -0.17 -11.76
CA ILE A 35 17.77 -0.66 -10.59
C ILE A 35 18.57 -0.36 -9.32
N GLU A 36 18.00 0.45 -8.46
CA GLU A 36 18.47 0.73 -7.10
C GLU A 36 17.81 -0.23 -6.08
N LYS A 37 18.33 -0.28 -4.86
CA LYS A 37 17.80 -1.19 -3.82
C LYS A 37 16.36 -0.85 -3.42
N GLU A 38 15.97 0.43 -3.44
CA GLU A 38 14.59 0.88 -3.17
C GLU A 38 13.61 0.46 -4.28
N MET A 39 14.13 0.19 -5.48
CA MET A 39 13.32 -0.27 -6.60
C MET A 39 13.06 -1.77 -6.54
N LYS A 40 13.80 -2.55 -5.75
CA LYS A 40 13.48 -3.97 -5.53
C LYS A 40 12.35 -4.11 -4.50
N PRO A 41 11.62 -5.25 -4.46
CA PRO A 41 10.72 -5.53 -3.35
C PRO A 41 11.51 -5.65 -2.05
N TRP A 42 10.94 -5.15 -0.97
CA TRP A 42 11.43 -5.34 0.40
C TRP A 42 10.52 -6.32 1.12
N THR A 43 10.86 -6.68 2.35
CA THR A 43 10.06 -7.61 3.14
C THR A 43 9.95 -7.15 4.57
N ARG A 44 8.75 -7.26 5.14
CA ARG A 44 8.59 -7.19 6.60
C ARG A 44 9.16 -8.46 7.21
N TRP A 45 10.16 -8.30 8.06
CA TRP A 45 11.01 -9.37 8.56
C TRP A 45 10.71 -9.66 10.02
N TRP A 46 9.93 -10.72 10.26
CA TRP A 46 9.46 -11.09 11.59
C TRP A 46 10.57 -11.72 12.42
N TRP A 47 10.96 -11.04 13.50
CA TRP A 47 11.94 -11.51 14.46
C TRP A 47 11.23 -12.19 15.64
N MET A 48 11.00 -13.49 15.50
CA MET A 48 10.32 -14.31 16.51
C MET A 48 11.13 -14.35 17.81
N GLY A 49 10.60 -13.77 18.88
CA GLY A 49 11.24 -13.71 20.21
C GLY A 49 12.54 -12.92 20.22
N ASN A 50 12.84 -12.19 19.14
CA ASN A 50 14.18 -11.69 18.83
C ASN A 50 15.28 -12.78 18.92
N ALA A 51 14.94 -14.04 18.70
CA ALA A 51 15.88 -15.16 18.75
C ALA A 51 16.74 -15.15 17.48
N VAL A 52 17.73 -14.25 17.47
CA VAL A 52 18.63 -14.02 16.35
C VAL A 52 20.08 -14.10 16.78
N ASP A 53 20.93 -14.61 15.91
CA ASP A 53 22.38 -14.64 16.07
C ASP A 53 23.07 -14.25 14.76
N GLN A 54 24.35 -13.88 14.86
CA GLN A 54 25.12 -13.37 13.73
C GLN A 54 25.21 -14.35 12.56
N GLN A 55 25.33 -15.65 12.82
CA GLN A 55 25.49 -16.67 11.79
C GLN A 55 24.19 -16.80 10.99
N ASN A 56 23.06 -16.96 11.67
CA ASN A 56 21.75 -17.09 11.03
C ASN A 56 21.37 -15.80 10.30
N LEU A 57 21.59 -14.62 10.90
CA LEU A 57 21.37 -13.33 10.24
C LEU A 57 22.17 -13.21 8.94
N SER A 58 23.45 -13.61 8.94
CA SER A 58 24.28 -13.61 7.73
C SER A 58 23.77 -14.51 6.63
N ILE A 59 23.34 -15.73 6.97
CA ILE A 59 22.82 -16.71 6.01
C ILE A 59 21.51 -16.19 5.40
N VAL A 60 20.59 -15.73 6.24
CA VAL A 60 19.26 -15.29 5.81
C VAL A 60 19.34 -14.03 4.95
N LEU A 61 20.13 -13.03 5.34
CA LEU A 61 20.35 -11.82 4.53
C LEU A 61 20.99 -12.14 3.17
N GLN A 62 21.91 -13.12 3.11
CA GLN A 62 22.47 -13.57 1.84
C GLN A 62 21.39 -14.20 0.95
N LYS A 63 20.54 -15.08 1.51
CA LYS A 63 19.40 -15.66 0.78
C LYS A 63 18.43 -14.59 0.26
N TYR A 64 18.18 -13.52 1.02
CA TYR A 64 17.34 -12.39 0.59
C TYR A 64 17.96 -11.60 -0.56
N LYS A 65 19.27 -11.30 -0.47
CA LYS A 65 20.02 -10.70 -1.58
C LYS A 65 19.94 -11.57 -2.83
N ASP A 66 20.19 -12.86 -2.69
CA ASP A 66 20.21 -13.80 -3.80
C ASP A 66 18.82 -13.96 -4.42
N ALA A 67 17.74 -13.85 -3.66
CA ALA A 67 16.38 -13.82 -4.21
C ALA A 67 16.03 -12.50 -4.91
N GLY A 68 16.86 -11.46 -4.80
CA GLY A 68 16.62 -10.16 -5.43
C GLY A 68 15.84 -9.17 -4.57
N LEU A 69 15.78 -9.35 -3.25
CA LEU A 69 15.22 -8.35 -2.34
C LEU A 69 16.12 -7.11 -2.24
N GLY A 70 15.50 -5.96 -1.95
CA GLY A 70 16.18 -4.67 -1.79
C GLY A 70 16.49 -4.28 -0.36
N GLY A 71 15.81 -4.90 0.61
CA GLY A 71 15.93 -4.57 2.00
C GLY A 71 14.94 -5.32 2.87
N VAL A 72 15.08 -5.13 4.17
CA VAL A 72 14.26 -5.73 5.22
C VAL A 72 13.70 -4.64 6.12
N GLU A 73 12.50 -4.85 6.65
CA GLU A 73 11.94 -4.09 7.76
C GLU A 73 11.91 -4.99 8.99
N ILE A 74 12.76 -4.72 9.98
CA ILE A 74 12.81 -5.54 11.19
C ILE A 74 11.55 -5.30 12.01
N THR A 75 10.77 -6.36 12.22
CA THR A 75 9.56 -6.33 13.05
C THR A 75 9.67 -7.37 14.17
N PRO A 76 10.12 -6.93 15.36
CA PRO A 76 10.17 -7.75 16.56
C PRO A 76 8.79 -8.26 16.95
N ILE A 77 8.69 -9.56 17.26
CA ILE A 77 7.42 -10.19 17.61
C ILE A 77 7.59 -11.30 18.66
N TYR A 78 6.48 -11.86 19.15
CA TYR A 78 6.45 -13.02 20.04
C TYR A 78 7.30 -14.20 19.51
N GLY A 79 7.76 -15.08 20.41
CA GLY A 79 8.71 -16.13 20.04
C GLY A 79 8.13 -17.51 19.78
N ALA A 80 9.00 -18.40 19.29
CA ALA A 80 8.73 -19.82 19.14
C ALA A 80 9.02 -20.60 20.43
N LYS A 81 8.08 -21.46 20.84
CA LYS A 81 8.20 -22.33 22.01
C LYS A 81 9.46 -23.19 21.95
N SER A 82 10.08 -23.39 23.11
CA SER A 82 11.35 -24.13 23.30
C SER A 82 12.61 -23.39 22.88
N TYR A 83 12.50 -22.14 22.43
CA TYR A 83 13.64 -21.27 22.10
C TYR A 83 13.79 -20.07 23.04
N GLU A 84 13.09 -20.07 24.19
CA GLU A 84 13.05 -18.95 25.14
C GLU A 84 14.45 -18.57 25.66
N LYS A 85 15.36 -19.54 25.78
CA LYS A 85 16.77 -19.30 26.18
C LYS A 85 17.56 -18.47 25.17
N GLN A 86 17.07 -18.34 23.94
CA GLN A 86 17.70 -17.56 22.87
C GLN A 86 17.05 -16.19 22.68
N TYR A 87 15.98 -15.88 23.43
CA TYR A 87 15.27 -14.62 23.28
C TYR A 87 16.12 -13.43 23.73
N LEU A 88 16.06 -12.36 22.95
CA LEU A 88 16.67 -11.07 23.29
C LEU A 88 15.58 -10.10 23.72
N GLN A 89 15.81 -9.40 24.83
CA GLN A 89 14.90 -8.36 25.30
C GLN A 89 14.97 -7.16 24.36
N PHE A 90 13.81 -6.70 23.88
CA PHE A 90 13.73 -5.61 22.91
C PHE A 90 14.41 -4.34 23.43
N LEU A 91 15.30 -3.77 22.61
CA LEU A 91 16.15 -2.60 22.93
C LEU A 91 17.18 -2.82 24.06
N SER A 92 17.44 -4.06 24.49
CA SER A 92 18.58 -4.35 25.36
C SER A 92 19.91 -4.15 24.62
N PRO A 93 21.05 -4.03 25.33
CA PRO A 93 22.36 -3.95 24.68
C PRO A 93 22.63 -5.10 23.70
N GLU A 94 22.22 -6.33 24.02
CA GLU A 94 22.37 -7.51 23.16
C GLU A 94 21.50 -7.39 21.91
N TRP A 95 20.26 -6.91 22.05
CA TRP A 95 19.37 -6.66 20.92
C TRP A 95 19.92 -5.55 20.01
N MET A 96 20.44 -4.46 20.59
CA MET A 96 21.08 -3.38 19.82
C MET A 96 22.33 -3.86 19.09
N ASN A 97 23.11 -4.78 19.67
CA ASN A 97 24.22 -5.42 18.99
C ASN A 97 23.78 -6.28 17.79
N ALA A 98 22.67 -7.02 17.92
CA ALA A 98 22.08 -7.77 16.80
C ALA A 98 21.58 -6.83 15.69
N LEU A 99 20.98 -5.68 16.05
CA LEU A 99 20.60 -4.63 15.11
C LEU A 99 21.82 -4.09 14.36
N HIS A 100 22.87 -3.67 15.08
CA HIS A 100 24.10 -3.14 14.46
C HIS A 100 24.74 -4.16 13.50
N TYR A 101 24.81 -5.43 13.91
CA TYR A 101 25.31 -6.49 13.05
C TYR A 101 24.47 -6.62 11.77
N THR A 102 23.14 -6.63 11.92
CA THR A 102 22.19 -6.72 10.81
C THR A 102 22.38 -5.58 9.83
N VAL A 103 22.43 -4.34 10.32
CA VAL A 103 22.65 -3.14 9.50
C VAL A 103 23.97 -3.21 8.75
N ASN A 104 25.07 -3.56 9.43
CA ASN A 104 26.38 -3.68 8.80
C ASN A 104 26.40 -4.75 7.71
N LYS A 105 25.82 -5.93 7.99
CA LYS A 105 25.74 -7.03 7.03
C LYS A 105 24.85 -6.69 5.84
N ALA A 106 23.68 -6.10 6.08
CA ALA A 106 22.75 -5.66 5.05
C ALA A 106 23.41 -4.62 4.13
N ASN A 107 24.07 -3.62 4.70
CA ASN A 107 24.80 -2.60 3.93
C ASN A 107 25.91 -3.21 3.06
N ALA A 108 26.71 -4.13 3.61
CA ALA A 108 27.75 -4.85 2.85
C ALA A 108 27.16 -5.69 1.70
N LEU A 109 25.91 -6.13 1.83
CA LEU A 109 25.20 -6.87 0.79
C LEU A 109 24.49 -5.97 -0.24
N GLY A 110 24.37 -4.67 0.02
CA GLY A 110 23.61 -3.71 -0.79
C GLY A 110 22.12 -3.65 -0.46
N LEU A 111 21.72 -4.12 0.71
CA LEU A 111 20.35 -4.10 1.22
C LEU A 111 20.09 -2.86 2.08
N GLY A 112 18.85 -2.39 2.14
CA GLY A 112 18.40 -1.39 3.13
C GLY A 112 17.79 -2.04 4.37
N VAL A 113 17.74 -1.29 5.47
CA VAL A 113 17.12 -1.71 6.73
C VAL A 113 16.18 -0.61 7.21
N ASP A 114 14.90 -0.95 7.28
CA ASP A 114 13.88 -0.22 8.03
C ASP A 114 13.55 -1.00 9.31
N MET A 115 12.79 -0.40 10.21
CA MET A 115 12.41 -1.06 11.46
C MET A 115 11.07 -0.53 11.98
N ASN A 116 10.22 -1.41 12.49
CA ASN A 116 9.08 -1.00 13.30
C ASN A 116 9.55 -0.17 14.51
N THR A 117 8.95 0.99 14.76
CA THR A 117 9.26 1.80 15.95
C THR A 117 8.56 1.22 17.17
N GLY A 118 8.71 -0.09 17.41
CA GLY A 118 7.93 -0.88 18.34
C GLY A 118 8.16 -2.38 18.16
N THR A 119 7.38 -3.17 18.90
CA THR A 119 7.28 -4.63 18.71
C THR A 119 5.81 -4.96 18.52
N GLY A 120 5.47 -5.86 17.59
CA GLY A 120 4.06 -6.05 17.23
C GLY A 120 3.38 -4.71 16.94
N TRP A 121 2.14 -4.54 17.42
CA TRP A 121 1.36 -3.32 17.24
C TRP A 121 0.17 -3.25 18.22
N PRO A 122 -0.45 -2.08 18.46
CA PRO A 122 0.04 -0.73 18.14
C PRO A 122 1.22 -0.34 19.03
N PHE A 123 1.76 0.87 18.86
CA PHE A 123 2.84 1.38 19.70
C PHE A 123 2.48 1.31 21.20
N GLY A 124 3.44 0.84 21.98
CA GLY A 124 3.29 0.64 23.42
C GLY A 124 4.45 -0.17 23.97
N GLY A 125 4.42 -0.40 25.28
CA GLY A 125 5.47 -1.19 25.92
C GLY A 125 5.61 -0.92 27.42
N PRO A 126 6.61 -1.52 28.07
CA PRO A 126 6.77 -1.50 29.53
C PRO A 126 6.98 -0.10 30.12
N GLN A 127 7.43 0.87 29.30
CA GLN A 127 7.58 2.27 29.73
C GLN A 127 6.24 3.02 29.84
N ILE A 128 5.17 2.49 29.22
CA ILE A 128 3.85 3.12 29.22
C ILE A 128 3.11 2.71 30.50
N LYS A 129 3.08 3.62 31.45
CA LYS A 129 2.29 3.52 32.69
C LYS A 129 0.83 3.93 32.44
N PRO A 130 -0.12 3.58 33.34
CA PRO A 130 -1.54 3.90 33.17
C PRO A 130 -1.81 5.35 32.79
N GLU A 131 -1.09 6.32 33.36
CA GLU A 131 -1.24 7.75 33.05
C GLU A 131 -1.04 8.07 31.56
N ASN A 132 -0.12 7.39 30.87
CA ASN A 132 0.22 7.59 29.46
C ASN A 132 -0.42 6.55 28.52
N ALA A 133 -1.21 5.62 29.06
CA ALA A 133 -1.89 4.58 28.28
C ALA A 133 -3.12 5.13 27.56
N ALA A 134 -3.50 4.48 26.45
CA ALA A 134 -4.64 4.83 25.62
C ALA A 134 -5.92 5.06 26.46
N THR A 135 -6.56 6.20 26.19
CA THR A 135 -7.61 6.77 27.05
C THR A 135 -8.99 6.63 26.38
N LYS A 136 -10.02 6.30 27.18
CA LYS A 136 -11.43 6.25 26.74
C LYS A 136 -12.28 7.21 27.56
N LEU A 137 -13.32 7.76 26.95
CA LEU A 137 -14.34 8.55 27.66
C LEU A 137 -15.34 7.60 28.33
N VAL A 138 -15.56 7.77 29.63
CA VAL A 138 -16.65 7.08 30.35
C VAL A 138 -17.61 8.12 30.89
N ILE A 139 -18.91 7.99 30.58
CA ILE A 139 -19.94 8.89 31.11
C ILE A 139 -20.89 8.09 31.99
N GLN A 140 -21.11 8.57 33.21
CA GLN A 140 -22.07 7.99 34.16
C GLN A 140 -23.22 8.95 34.39
N GLN A 141 -24.43 8.41 34.46
CA GLN A 141 -25.65 9.16 34.74
C GLN A 141 -26.09 8.93 36.19
N TYR A 142 -26.58 10.00 36.81
CA TYR A 142 -27.25 10.04 38.09
C TYR A 142 -28.53 10.86 37.95
N ALA A 143 -29.44 10.73 38.90
CA ALA A 143 -30.64 11.55 38.98
C ALA A 143 -30.75 12.14 40.39
N LEU A 144 -31.21 13.39 40.49
CA LEU A 144 -31.38 14.09 41.76
C LEU A 144 -32.65 14.94 41.72
N LYS A 145 -33.54 14.77 42.70
CA LYS A 145 -34.73 15.63 42.83
C LYS A 145 -34.46 16.82 43.75
N ALA A 146 -35.29 17.84 43.61
CA ALA A 146 -35.23 19.00 44.47
C ALA A 146 -35.38 18.64 45.96
N GLY A 147 -34.49 19.19 46.79
CA GLY A 147 -34.44 18.93 48.23
C GLY A 147 -33.70 17.65 48.63
N GLU A 148 -33.32 16.80 47.68
CA GLU A 148 -32.51 15.61 47.94
C GLU A 148 -31.01 15.92 47.91
N LYS A 149 -30.20 15.08 48.56
CA LYS A 149 -28.75 15.02 48.39
C LYS A 149 -28.40 13.75 47.64
N LEU A 150 -27.42 13.82 46.73
CA LEU A 150 -26.93 12.62 46.07
C LEU A 150 -26.32 11.68 47.13
N SER A 151 -26.91 10.50 47.28
CA SER A 151 -26.56 9.54 48.34
C SER A 151 -25.21 8.87 48.10
N GLU A 152 -24.82 8.71 46.83
CA GLU A 152 -23.54 8.17 46.42
C GLU A 152 -22.55 9.25 46.00
N ALA A 153 -21.26 8.97 46.18
CA ALA A 153 -20.20 9.82 45.65
C ALA A 153 -20.10 9.65 44.12
N ILE A 154 -19.83 10.74 43.40
CA ILE A 154 -19.53 10.74 41.98
C ILE A 154 -18.11 10.19 41.79
N LYS A 155 -18.03 8.86 41.75
CA LYS A 155 -16.82 8.08 41.47
C LYS A 155 -17.11 7.09 40.35
N ILE A 156 -16.04 6.68 39.68
CA ILE A 156 -16.12 5.65 38.64
C ILE A 156 -16.62 4.34 39.26
N LYS A 157 -17.66 3.75 38.68
CA LYS A 157 -18.30 2.50 39.15
C LYS A 157 -17.69 1.26 38.47
N GLU A 158 -17.08 1.42 37.29
CA GLU A 158 -16.41 0.33 36.58
C GLU A 158 -15.13 -0.06 37.31
N ALA A 159 -15.11 -1.25 37.94
CA ALA A 159 -13.98 -1.71 38.77
C ALA A 159 -12.62 -1.75 38.04
N LYS A 160 -12.63 -1.97 36.71
CA LYS A 160 -11.41 -1.97 35.88
C LYS A 160 -10.85 -0.57 35.58
N GLN A 161 -11.53 0.49 36.02
CA GLN A 161 -11.19 1.89 35.76
C GLN A 161 -10.71 2.59 37.04
N ASP A 162 -9.94 1.88 37.85
CA ASP A 162 -9.29 2.34 39.08
C ASP A 162 -8.38 3.58 38.91
N PHE A 163 -7.97 3.88 37.67
CA PHE A 163 -7.18 5.06 37.32
C PHE A 163 -8.02 6.24 36.78
N ALA A 164 -9.34 6.09 36.66
CA ALA A 164 -10.15 7.07 35.96
C ALA A 164 -10.33 8.35 36.77
N LEU A 165 -10.05 9.48 36.12
CA LEU A 165 -10.16 10.80 36.74
C LEU A 165 -11.45 11.48 36.29
N LEU A 166 -12.17 12.11 37.24
CA LEU A 166 -13.32 12.95 36.92
C LEU A 166 -12.85 14.17 36.12
N GLN A 167 -13.54 14.50 35.03
CA GLN A 167 -13.17 15.58 34.11
C GLN A 167 -14.25 16.66 33.98
N ALA A 168 -15.52 16.28 34.08
CA ALA A 168 -16.64 17.21 34.02
C ALA A 168 -17.88 16.61 34.71
N VAL A 169 -18.73 17.47 35.27
CA VAL A 169 -20.06 17.09 35.79
C VAL A 169 -21.07 18.12 35.37
N THR A 170 -22.13 17.69 34.71
CA THR A 170 -23.15 18.58 34.15
C THR A 170 -24.54 18.05 34.44
N ALA A 171 -25.41 18.91 34.96
CA ALA A 171 -26.80 18.59 35.24
C ALA A 171 -27.74 19.19 34.20
N TYR A 172 -28.79 18.44 33.88
CA TYR A 172 -29.81 18.78 32.90
C TYR A 172 -31.19 18.71 33.55
N SER A 173 -31.94 19.81 33.46
CA SER A 173 -33.34 19.84 33.90
C SER A 173 -34.27 19.19 32.87
N GLU A 174 -35.49 18.87 33.30
CA GLU A 174 -36.58 18.42 32.40
C GLU A 174 -36.91 19.48 31.32
N ASN A 175 -36.64 20.75 31.61
CA ASN A 175 -36.96 21.89 30.75
C ASN A 175 -35.80 22.23 29.78
N GLY A 176 -34.70 21.48 29.85
CA GLY A 176 -33.51 21.71 29.02
C GLY A 176 -32.48 22.70 29.59
N GLU A 177 -32.62 23.14 30.84
CA GLU A 177 -31.57 23.93 31.50
C GLU A 177 -30.33 23.08 31.74
N VAL A 178 -29.15 23.68 31.57
CA VAL A 178 -27.86 23.01 31.75
C VAL A 178 -27.06 23.74 32.84
N ARG A 179 -26.49 22.99 33.79
CA ARG A 179 -25.66 23.53 34.89
C ARG A 179 -24.35 22.76 34.97
N ASP A 180 -23.22 23.47 34.92
CA ASP A 180 -21.92 22.91 35.27
C ASP A 180 -21.82 22.77 36.80
N LEU A 181 -21.55 21.55 37.26
CA LEU A 181 -21.43 21.18 38.66
C LEU A 181 -20.02 20.69 39.02
N PHE A 182 -19.06 20.72 38.11
CA PHE A 182 -17.73 20.14 38.34
C PHE A 182 -17.06 20.73 39.59
N SER A 183 -17.10 22.06 39.76
CA SER A 183 -16.56 22.76 40.94
C SER A 183 -17.34 22.50 42.25
N LYS A 184 -18.51 21.86 42.18
CA LYS A 184 -19.35 21.50 43.33
C LYS A 184 -19.09 20.06 43.82
N VAL A 185 -18.28 19.29 43.10
CA VAL A 185 -17.86 17.95 43.53
C VAL A 185 -16.63 18.07 44.43
N GLN A 186 -16.73 17.55 45.64
CA GLN A 186 -15.65 17.54 46.62
C GLN A 186 -14.60 16.48 46.27
N PRO A 187 -13.36 16.56 46.81
CA PRO A 187 -12.32 15.55 46.57
C PRO A 187 -12.72 14.12 46.95
N ASP A 188 -13.62 13.95 47.92
CA ASP A 188 -14.17 12.64 48.30
C ASP A 188 -15.27 12.13 47.35
N GLY A 189 -15.59 12.89 46.30
CA GLY A 189 -16.60 12.63 45.29
C GLY A 189 -18.02 13.10 45.66
N LYS A 190 -18.24 13.66 46.85
CA LYS A 190 -19.59 14.11 47.24
C LYS A 190 -19.99 15.38 46.50
N LEU A 191 -21.21 15.42 46.00
CA LEU A 191 -21.77 16.59 45.34
C LEU A 191 -22.37 17.57 46.37
N SER A 192 -21.87 18.81 46.38
CA SER A 192 -22.39 19.91 47.20
C SER A 192 -23.37 20.77 46.38
N TRP A 193 -24.44 20.14 45.90
CA TRP A 193 -25.49 20.79 45.11
C TRP A 193 -26.79 19.97 45.12
N SER A 194 -27.93 20.66 45.05
CA SER A 194 -29.27 20.08 44.85
C SER A 194 -30.09 21.07 44.01
N PRO A 195 -30.94 20.61 43.08
CA PRO A 195 -31.79 21.52 42.32
C PRO A 195 -32.87 22.15 43.20
N GLU A 196 -33.30 23.36 42.85
CA GLU A 196 -34.39 24.04 43.59
C GLU A 196 -35.76 23.46 43.26
N ARG A 197 -35.95 22.94 42.04
CA ARG A 197 -37.21 22.38 41.53
C ARG A 197 -36.96 21.25 40.54
N GLY A 198 -37.93 20.33 40.45
CA GLY A 198 -37.96 19.24 39.46
C GLY A 198 -36.93 18.14 39.71
N THR A 199 -36.82 17.23 38.74
CA THR A 199 -35.78 16.18 38.70
C THR A 199 -34.70 16.58 37.70
N TRP A 200 -33.44 16.43 38.07
CA TRP A 200 -32.31 16.71 37.20
C TRP A 200 -31.50 15.45 36.92
N ASN A 201 -31.11 15.26 35.67
CA ASN A 201 -30.18 14.21 35.28
C ASN A 201 -28.75 14.79 35.33
N ILE A 202 -27.88 14.16 36.09
CA ILE A 202 -26.48 14.56 36.25
C ILE A 202 -25.61 13.58 35.47
N TYR A 203 -24.77 14.10 34.58
CA TYR A 203 -23.80 13.32 33.81
C TYR A 203 -22.40 13.66 34.30
N ALA A 204 -21.62 12.65 34.63
CA ALA A 204 -20.23 12.77 35.04
C ALA A 204 -19.32 12.10 34.01
N ALA A 205 -18.40 12.87 33.43
CA ALA A 205 -17.41 12.38 32.49
C ALA A 205 -16.10 12.04 33.20
N PHE A 206 -15.58 10.85 32.93
CA PHE A 206 -14.32 10.36 33.46
C PHE A 206 -13.35 10.04 32.30
N SER A 207 -12.09 10.39 32.50
CA SER A 207 -10.99 9.95 31.64
C SER A 207 -10.56 8.55 32.11
N GLY A 208 -11.10 7.52 31.46
CA GLY A 208 -10.77 6.12 31.71
C GLY A 208 -9.65 5.62 30.79
N LYS A 209 -9.22 4.36 30.98
CA LYS A 209 -8.18 3.71 30.17
C LYS A 209 -8.76 2.52 29.41
N THR A 210 -8.31 2.32 28.17
CA THR A 210 -8.68 1.15 27.37
C THR A 210 -8.06 -0.12 27.95
N ARG A 211 -6.90 0.02 28.62
CA ARG A 211 -6.05 -1.07 29.13
C ARG A 211 -5.60 -2.03 28.03
N GLN A 212 -5.64 -1.58 26.78
CA GLN A 212 -5.13 -2.36 25.66
C GLN A 212 -3.64 -2.59 25.87
N MET A 213 -3.23 -3.84 25.69
CA MET A 213 -1.83 -4.23 25.65
C MET A 213 -1.36 -4.28 24.20
N VAL A 214 -0.06 -4.07 23.99
CA VAL A 214 0.59 -4.32 22.70
C VAL A 214 0.28 -5.75 22.26
N LYS A 215 -0.24 -5.93 21.04
CA LYS A 215 -0.50 -7.24 20.45
C LYS A 215 0.82 -7.76 19.90
N ARG A 216 1.03 -9.08 19.97
CA ARG A 216 2.18 -9.72 19.32
C ARG A 216 3.53 -9.23 19.83
N ALA A 217 3.58 -8.74 21.07
CA ALA A 217 4.79 -8.15 21.63
C ALA A 217 5.95 -9.16 21.66
N ALA A 218 7.15 -8.68 21.30
CA ALA A 218 8.37 -9.42 21.54
C ALA A 218 8.74 -9.35 23.03
N PRO A 219 9.61 -10.26 23.53
CA PRO A 219 10.17 -10.15 24.88
C PRO A 219 10.75 -8.75 25.15
N GLY A 220 10.33 -8.10 26.23
CA GLY A 220 10.73 -6.74 26.59
C GLY A 220 9.89 -5.64 25.91
N GLY A 221 8.94 -6.02 25.07
CA GLY A 221 7.99 -5.14 24.39
C GLY A 221 6.60 -5.13 25.03
N GLU A 222 6.35 -5.96 26.04
CA GLU A 222 5.04 -6.12 26.67
C GLU A 222 4.67 -4.89 27.51
N GLY A 223 3.47 -4.34 27.30
CA GLY A 223 2.95 -3.23 28.10
C GLY A 223 1.71 -2.60 27.49
N PHE A 224 1.26 -1.50 28.08
CA PHE A 224 0.09 -0.77 27.59
C PHE A 224 0.38 -0.10 26.24
N THR A 225 -0.63 -0.06 25.38
CA THR A 225 -0.68 0.81 24.21
C THR A 225 -0.72 2.27 24.66
N LEU A 226 0.08 3.14 24.04
CA LEU A 226 0.15 4.55 24.44
C LEU A 226 -1.10 5.35 24.03
N ASP A 227 -1.33 6.49 24.69
CA ASP A 227 -2.30 7.48 24.25
C ASP A 227 -1.78 8.26 23.03
N HIS A 228 -2.27 7.91 21.84
CA HIS A 228 -1.86 8.54 20.58
C HIS A 228 -2.45 9.96 20.41
N LEU A 229 -3.40 10.37 21.25
CA LEU A 229 -3.97 11.71 21.23
C LEU A 229 -3.21 12.67 22.16
N ASP A 230 -2.27 12.18 22.97
CA ASP A 230 -1.51 12.97 23.93
C ASP A 230 -0.02 13.07 23.57
N LYS A 231 0.47 14.30 23.40
CA LYS A 231 1.86 14.55 22.98
C LYS A 231 2.87 14.07 24.02
N ASN A 232 2.56 14.21 25.31
CA ASN A 232 3.47 13.79 26.38
C ASN A 232 3.63 12.26 26.40
N SER A 233 2.53 11.53 26.23
CA SER A 233 2.51 10.07 26.13
C SER A 233 3.37 9.57 24.96
N VAL A 234 3.28 10.25 23.80
CA VAL A 234 4.12 9.98 22.64
C VAL A 234 5.61 10.24 22.96
N ASN A 235 5.93 11.34 23.64
CA ASN A 235 7.31 11.64 24.03
C ASN A 235 7.90 10.61 25.01
N VAL A 236 7.11 10.15 25.98
CA VAL A 236 7.51 9.08 26.91
C VAL A 236 7.82 7.79 26.14
N TYR A 237 7.00 7.45 25.14
CA TYR A 237 7.24 6.31 24.27
C TYR A 237 8.56 6.44 23.52
N LEU A 238 8.77 7.56 22.82
CA LEU A 238 9.92 7.80 21.95
C LEU A 238 11.24 7.96 22.72
N LYS A 239 11.20 8.44 23.97
CA LYS A 239 12.39 8.56 24.81
C LYS A 239 13.14 7.23 24.96
N ARG A 240 12.42 6.12 25.09
CA ARG A 240 13.04 4.77 25.20
C ARG A 240 13.90 4.45 23.97
N PHE A 241 13.44 4.83 22.78
CA PHE A 241 14.20 4.66 21.54
C PHE A 241 15.38 5.64 21.48
N THR A 242 15.18 6.92 21.81
CA THR A 242 16.28 7.90 21.89
C THR A 242 17.42 7.41 22.79
N ASP A 243 17.08 6.89 23.97
CA ASP A 243 18.04 6.36 24.94
C ASP A 243 18.78 5.14 24.38
N ALA A 244 18.06 4.16 23.83
CA ALA A 244 18.66 2.94 23.27
C ALA A 244 19.53 3.20 22.03
N PHE A 245 19.11 4.15 21.18
CA PHE A 245 19.80 4.50 19.94
C PHE A 245 20.90 5.54 20.14
N ASN A 246 21.09 6.06 21.37
CA ASN A 246 22.06 7.11 21.68
C ASN A 246 21.93 8.30 20.70
N ASN A 247 20.69 8.73 20.44
CA ASN A 247 20.32 9.85 19.57
C ASN A 247 20.91 9.79 18.13
N LYS A 248 21.02 8.60 17.54
CA LYS A 248 21.49 8.35 16.17
C LYS A 248 20.57 7.37 15.43
N PRO A 249 20.55 7.30 14.09
CA PRO A 249 19.65 6.40 13.38
C PRO A 249 20.10 4.93 13.44
N GLN A 250 21.34 4.66 13.91
CA GLN A 250 21.95 3.32 13.93
C GLN A 250 21.93 2.61 12.57
N GLY A 251 21.97 3.40 11.49
CA GLY A 251 21.91 2.93 10.10
C GLY A 251 20.53 2.44 9.64
N ILE A 252 19.49 2.62 10.46
CA ILE A 252 18.09 2.50 10.03
C ILE A 252 17.75 3.63 9.06
N ARG A 253 17.15 3.29 7.93
CA ARG A 253 16.70 4.27 6.94
C ARG A 253 15.35 4.87 7.33
N SER A 254 14.39 4.04 7.71
CA SER A 254 13.04 4.47 8.10
C SER A 254 12.54 3.73 9.33
N PHE A 255 11.86 4.49 10.19
CA PHE A 255 11.05 4.02 11.29
C PHE A 255 9.62 3.79 10.80
N PHE A 256 9.05 2.63 11.09
CA PHE A 256 7.72 2.21 10.63
C PHE A 256 6.70 2.29 11.76
N ASN A 257 5.46 2.64 11.41
CA ASN A 257 4.25 2.50 12.23
C ASN A 257 3.18 1.73 11.44
N ASP A 258 2.71 0.64 12.02
CA ASP A 258 1.64 -0.22 11.48
C ASP A 258 0.27 0.48 11.51
N SER A 259 -0.73 -0.14 10.90
CA SER A 259 -2.10 0.33 10.84
C SER A 259 -2.67 0.64 12.22
N TYR A 260 -3.55 1.64 12.28
CA TYR A 260 -4.09 2.11 13.56
C TYR A 260 -5.10 1.10 14.12
N GLU A 261 -4.67 0.37 15.16
CA GLU A 261 -5.48 -0.62 15.88
C GLU A 261 -5.60 -0.29 17.38
N VAL A 262 -5.77 1.00 17.72
CA VAL A 262 -5.93 1.47 19.11
C VAL A 262 -7.41 1.47 19.50
N TYR A 263 -7.88 0.34 20.04
CA TYR A 263 -9.30 0.07 20.21
C TYR A 263 -9.92 0.83 21.38
N GLY A 264 -11.06 1.48 21.12
CA GLY A 264 -11.84 2.19 22.13
C GLY A 264 -11.15 3.44 22.69
N ALA A 265 -10.04 3.89 22.07
CA ALA A 265 -9.32 5.09 22.47
C ALA A 265 -10.04 6.35 21.98
N THR A 266 -11.15 6.69 22.64
CA THR A 266 -12.02 7.79 22.25
C THR A 266 -11.64 9.12 22.87
N TRP A 267 -10.65 9.18 23.77
CA TRP A 267 -10.44 10.35 24.62
C TRP A 267 -8.97 10.60 24.94
N THR A 268 -8.67 11.74 25.54
CA THR A 268 -7.40 12.06 26.21
C THR A 268 -7.67 13.12 27.29
N PRO A 269 -6.90 13.22 28.39
CA PRO A 269 -7.17 14.20 29.45
C PRO A 269 -7.26 15.67 28.99
N THR A 270 -6.56 16.02 27.90
CA THR A 270 -6.57 17.39 27.34
C THR A 270 -7.75 17.67 26.40
N PHE A 271 -8.62 16.70 26.14
CA PHE A 271 -9.62 16.78 25.06
C PHE A 271 -10.61 17.94 25.25
N PHE A 272 -11.12 18.19 26.46
CA PHE A 272 -12.03 19.33 26.70
C PHE A 272 -11.39 20.67 26.36
N GLN A 273 -10.12 20.85 26.76
CA GLN A 273 -9.36 22.07 26.51
C GLN A 273 -9.14 22.26 25.01
N GLU A 274 -8.68 21.22 24.32
CA GLU A 274 -8.38 21.28 22.88
C GLU A 274 -9.66 21.43 22.05
N PHE A 275 -10.75 20.76 22.43
CA PHE A 275 -12.06 20.95 21.80
C PHE A 275 -12.53 22.42 21.93
N ARG A 276 -12.48 22.99 23.14
CA ARG A 276 -12.93 24.37 23.37
C ARG A 276 -12.09 25.35 22.56
N LYS A 277 -10.78 25.13 22.52
CA LYS A 277 -9.82 25.94 21.75
C LYS A 277 -10.08 25.87 20.24
N ASN A 278 -10.34 24.68 19.70
CA ASN A 278 -10.39 24.47 18.25
C ASN A 278 -11.82 24.61 17.67
N ARG A 279 -12.86 24.33 18.45
CA ARG A 279 -14.28 24.36 18.04
C ARG A 279 -15.03 25.59 18.57
N GLY A 280 -14.53 26.23 19.63
CA GLY A 280 -15.02 27.52 20.13
C GLY A 280 -16.25 27.45 21.05
N TYR A 281 -16.55 26.29 21.64
CA TYR A 281 -17.60 26.10 22.64
C TYR A 281 -17.25 24.98 23.62
N ASP A 282 -17.94 24.91 24.76
CA ASP A 282 -17.62 23.97 25.83
C ASP A 282 -18.33 22.63 25.64
N LEU A 283 -17.56 21.57 25.36
CA LEU A 283 -18.07 20.21 25.18
C LEU A 283 -18.65 19.62 26.47
N ALA A 284 -18.24 20.11 27.65
CA ALA A 284 -18.79 19.64 28.93
C ALA A 284 -20.30 19.91 29.01
N GLY A 285 -20.82 20.96 28.34
CA GLY A 285 -22.25 21.21 28.25
C GLY A 285 -23.06 20.12 27.53
N TYR A 286 -22.40 19.17 26.86
CA TYR A 286 -23.01 18.19 25.95
C TYR A 286 -22.78 16.73 26.39
N LEU A 287 -22.46 16.46 27.65
CA LEU A 287 -22.26 15.10 28.15
C LEU A 287 -23.48 14.19 27.92
N LYS A 288 -24.70 14.71 28.06
CA LYS A 288 -25.93 13.97 27.75
C LYS A 288 -25.94 13.49 26.30
N ASP A 289 -25.54 14.36 25.38
CA ASP A 289 -25.55 14.09 23.94
C ASP A 289 -24.43 13.11 23.56
N LEU A 290 -23.24 13.24 24.15
CA LEU A 290 -22.14 12.28 23.96
C LEU A 290 -22.49 10.89 24.49
N ALA A 291 -23.24 10.80 25.59
CA ALA A 291 -23.74 9.54 26.15
C ALA A 291 -24.96 8.97 25.40
N SER A 292 -25.56 9.75 24.50
CA SER A 292 -26.77 9.36 23.79
C SER A 292 -26.52 8.18 22.85
N LYS A 293 -27.45 7.23 22.87
CA LYS A 293 -27.53 6.13 21.91
C LYS A 293 -28.34 6.50 20.66
N ASP A 294 -28.89 7.71 20.61
CA ASP A 294 -29.52 8.23 19.41
C ASP A 294 -28.52 8.23 18.24
N SER A 295 -28.99 7.73 17.10
CA SER A 295 -28.22 7.59 15.86
C SER A 295 -28.80 8.40 14.70
N THR A 296 -29.84 9.21 14.92
CA THR A 296 -30.53 9.96 13.87
C THR A 296 -30.54 11.48 14.10
N GLY A 297 -30.32 11.96 15.33
CA GLY A 297 -30.33 13.38 15.66
C GLY A 297 -29.31 14.22 14.87
N GLU A 298 -29.80 15.24 14.17
CA GLU A 298 -28.97 16.13 13.33
C GLU A 298 -27.92 16.91 14.16
N ASN A 299 -28.35 17.59 15.23
CA ASN A 299 -27.44 18.34 16.11
C ASN A 299 -26.43 17.41 16.80
N LEU A 300 -26.81 16.17 17.08
CA LEU A 300 -25.92 15.16 17.63
C LEU A 300 -24.84 14.74 16.62
N ALA A 301 -25.22 14.55 15.36
CA ALA A 301 -24.26 14.27 14.28
C ALA A 301 -23.23 15.41 14.12
N ARG A 302 -23.69 16.66 14.27
CA ARG A 302 -22.85 17.87 14.20
C ARG A 302 -21.87 17.98 15.36
N LEU A 303 -22.35 17.77 16.59
CA LEU A 303 -21.51 17.71 17.79
C LEU A 303 -20.41 16.64 17.64
N LYS A 304 -20.79 15.46 17.14
CA LYS A 304 -19.86 14.33 16.93
C LYS A 304 -18.92 14.56 15.74
N SER A 305 -19.32 15.37 14.76
CA SER A 305 -18.42 15.84 13.70
C SER A 305 -17.30 16.71 14.29
N ASP A 306 -17.64 17.71 15.12
CA ASP A 306 -16.67 18.56 15.82
C ASP A 306 -15.74 17.73 16.73
N TYR A 307 -16.27 16.69 17.38
CA TYR A 307 -15.52 15.75 18.21
C TYR A 307 -14.48 14.99 17.39
N ARG A 308 -14.87 14.41 16.25
CA ARG A 308 -13.99 13.63 15.38
C ARG A 308 -12.93 14.50 14.70
N GLU A 309 -13.29 15.72 14.32
CA GLU A 309 -12.32 16.70 13.83
C GLU A 309 -11.28 17.06 14.90
N THR A 310 -11.70 17.16 16.18
CA THR A 310 -10.75 17.36 17.30
C THR A 310 -9.85 16.14 17.50
N MET A 311 -10.38 14.92 17.40
CA MET A 311 -9.57 13.69 17.43
C MET A 311 -8.54 13.65 16.29
N ASP A 312 -8.94 14.02 15.08
CA ASP A 312 -8.06 14.11 13.92
C ASP A 312 -6.88 15.06 14.18
N GLU A 313 -7.16 16.27 14.65
CA GLU A 313 -6.13 17.28 14.95
C GLU A 313 -5.13 16.80 16.00
N LEU A 314 -5.63 16.15 17.06
CA LEU A 314 -4.78 15.58 18.10
C LEU A 314 -3.92 14.45 17.56
N LEU A 315 -4.49 13.50 16.81
CA LEU A 315 -3.74 12.40 16.22
C LEU A 315 -2.69 12.89 15.20
N PHE A 316 -3.03 13.90 14.40
CA PHE A 316 -2.14 14.52 13.43
C PHE A 316 -0.96 15.20 14.12
N HIS A 317 -1.21 16.11 15.08
CA HIS A 317 -0.16 16.93 15.70
C HIS A 317 0.61 16.21 16.80
N ASN A 318 -0.08 15.47 17.68
CA ASN A 318 0.53 14.91 18.88
C ASN A 318 1.23 13.58 18.62
N PHE A 319 0.74 12.79 17.66
CA PHE A 319 1.35 11.51 17.28
C PHE A 319 2.10 11.60 15.96
N THR A 320 1.40 11.76 14.84
CA THR A 320 1.99 11.52 13.51
C THR A 320 3.12 12.51 13.18
N GLN A 321 2.87 13.80 13.39
CA GLN A 321 3.87 14.85 13.18
C GLN A 321 4.98 14.78 14.23
N ASN A 322 4.63 14.62 15.52
CA ASN A 322 5.61 14.54 16.60
C ASN A 322 6.60 13.36 16.45
N TRP A 323 6.10 12.18 16.03
CA TRP A 323 6.93 11.02 15.73
C TRP A 323 7.81 11.24 14.48
N THR A 324 7.29 11.90 13.46
CA THR A 324 8.08 12.26 12.26
C THR A 324 9.19 13.24 12.59
N ASP A 325 8.88 14.30 13.37
CA ASP A 325 9.86 15.27 13.83
C ASP A 325 10.95 14.59 14.69
N TRP A 326 10.58 13.63 15.54
CA TRP A 326 11.53 12.82 16.31
C TRP A 326 12.46 11.99 15.41
N ALA A 327 11.91 11.29 14.42
CA ALA A 327 12.70 10.48 13.49
C ALA A 327 13.66 11.34 12.66
N HIS A 328 13.21 12.51 12.20
CA HIS A 328 14.05 13.50 11.51
C HIS A 328 15.17 14.02 12.43
N GLY A 329 14.90 14.20 13.73
CA GLY A 329 15.91 14.52 14.74
C GLY A 329 17.01 13.46 14.86
N LEU A 330 16.69 12.18 14.58
CA LEU A 330 17.66 11.09 14.46
C LEU A 330 18.26 10.95 13.06
N GLN A 331 17.92 11.81 12.10
CA GLN A 331 18.31 11.70 10.68
C GLN A 331 17.77 10.43 9.99
N ALA A 332 16.62 9.92 10.44
CA ALA A 332 15.89 8.82 9.83
C ALA A 332 14.56 9.31 9.22
N LYS A 333 13.93 8.47 8.42
CA LYS A 333 12.60 8.72 7.83
C LYS A 333 11.48 8.07 8.62
N THR A 334 10.22 8.42 8.33
CA THR A 334 9.04 7.69 8.77
C THR A 334 8.25 7.04 7.64
N LYS A 335 7.72 5.83 7.92
CA LYS A 335 6.84 5.08 7.04
C LYS A 335 5.58 4.67 7.80
N ASN A 336 4.39 4.99 7.31
CA ASN A 336 3.16 4.87 8.11
C ASN A 336 1.98 4.30 7.35
N GLN A 337 1.31 3.33 7.97
CA GLN A 337 -0.03 2.90 7.60
C GLN A 337 -1.07 3.71 8.40
N SER A 338 -1.60 4.77 7.78
CA SER A 338 -2.55 5.66 8.46
C SER A 338 -3.99 5.13 8.51
N HIS A 339 -4.31 4.10 7.73
CA HIS A 339 -5.65 3.51 7.72
C HIS A 339 -5.97 2.82 9.05
N GLY A 340 -7.27 2.61 9.31
CA GLY A 340 -7.80 2.23 10.62
C GLY A 340 -7.96 3.40 11.58
N SER A 341 -7.27 4.52 11.34
CA SER A 341 -7.36 5.69 12.21
C SER A 341 -8.71 6.40 12.09
N PRO A 342 -9.13 7.13 13.14
CA PRO A 342 -10.33 7.95 13.09
C PRO A 342 -10.12 9.32 12.42
N GLY A 343 -8.88 9.62 12.00
CA GLY A 343 -8.50 10.90 11.40
C GLY A 343 -8.58 10.91 9.87
N ASN A 344 -8.29 12.07 9.28
CA ASN A 344 -8.24 12.26 7.85
C ASN A 344 -7.02 11.53 7.27
N LEU A 345 -7.26 10.40 6.60
CA LEU A 345 -6.21 9.54 6.05
C LEU A 345 -5.24 10.28 5.14
N LEU A 346 -5.70 11.20 4.28
CA LEU A 346 -4.84 11.95 3.37
C LEU A 346 -3.83 12.83 4.13
N ASP A 347 -4.27 13.44 5.22
CA ASP A 347 -3.41 14.29 6.05
C ASP A 347 -2.40 13.46 6.85
N LEU A 348 -2.84 12.36 7.45
CA LEU A 348 -1.98 11.46 8.22
C LEU A 348 -0.91 10.79 7.35
N TYR A 349 -1.29 10.29 6.16
CA TYR A 349 -0.32 9.85 5.15
C TYR A 349 0.56 10.99 4.66
N GLY A 350 -0.02 12.19 4.53
CA GLY A 350 0.68 13.41 4.14
C GLY A 350 1.78 13.84 5.11
N ALA A 351 1.66 13.51 6.39
CA ALA A 351 2.58 13.94 7.45
C ALA A 351 3.90 13.18 7.54
N VAL A 352 4.01 11.97 6.95
CA VAL A 352 5.19 11.10 7.06
C VAL A 352 6.09 11.12 5.81
N ASP A 353 7.29 10.56 5.81
CA ASP A 353 8.13 10.55 4.59
C ASP A 353 7.67 9.56 3.52
N ILE A 354 7.15 8.41 3.95
CA ILE A 354 6.73 7.30 3.08
C ILE A 354 5.31 6.86 3.49
N PRO A 355 4.26 7.28 2.78
CA PRO A 355 2.92 6.73 2.97
C PRO A 355 2.91 5.24 2.62
N GLU A 356 2.36 4.39 3.49
CA GLU A 356 2.23 2.95 3.25
C GLU A 356 0.76 2.52 3.27
N THR A 357 0.29 1.88 2.21
CA THR A 357 -1.02 1.21 2.22
C THR A 357 -0.86 -0.29 2.52
N GLU A 358 -1.94 -1.04 2.35
CA GLU A 358 -1.97 -2.49 2.46
C GLU A 358 -2.90 -3.05 1.39
N ILE A 359 -2.59 -4.23 0.87
CA ILE A 359 -3.58 -5.10 0.23
C ILE A 359 -3.87 -6.30 1.12
N PHE A 360 -5.15 -6.56 1.34
CA PHE A 360 -5.65 -7.60 2.22
C PHE A 360 -6.68 -8.43 1.47
N GLY A 361 -6.43 -9.73 1.32
CA GLY A 361 -7.30 -10.65 0.57
C GLY A 361 -6.87 -10.86 -0.89
N SER A 362 -7.76 -11.46 -1.70
CA SER A 362 -7.51 -11.74 -3.14
C SER A 362 -8.56 -11.11 -4.03
N SER A 363 -8.09 -10.30 -4.97
CA SER A 363 -8.88 -9.73 -6.05
C SER A 363 -9.28 -10.80 -7.08
N TYR A 364 -10.43 -10.62 -7.72
CA TYR A 364 -10.78 -11.37 -8.90
C TYR A 364 -10.17 -10.73 -10.16
N PHE A 365 -9.39 -11.50 -10.91
CA PHE A 365 -8.91 -11.12 -12.24
C PHE A 365 -9.40 -12.14 -13.26
N PRO A 366 -10.09 -11.72 -14.33
CA PRO A 366 -10.52 -12.62 -15.39
C PRO A 366 -9.35 -13.00 -16.32
N ILE A 367 -8.17 -13.36 -15.78
CA ILE A 367 -7.00 -13.74 -16.57
C ILE A 367 -7.10 -15.23 -16.94
N ALA A 368 -6.90 -15.55 -18.22
CA ALA A 368 -6.99 -16.91 -18.71
C ALA A 368 -5.98 -17.84 -18.04
N GLY A 369 -6.47 -18.88 -17.35
CA GLY A 369 -5.64 -19.85 -16.63
C GLY A 369 -5.19 -19.43 -15.23
N LEU A 370 -5.62 -18.26 -14.73
CA LEU A 370 -5.32 -17.87 -13.35
C LEU A 370 -6.17 -18.68 -12.36
N ARG A 371 -5.51 -19.37 -11.44
CA ARG A 371 -6.19 -20.13 -10.37
C ARG A 371 -6.79 -19.19 -9.33
N ARG A 372 -8.06 -19.41 -8.96
CA ARG A 372 -8.73 -18.75 -7.83
C ARG A 372 -9.74 -19.70 -7.19
N ASP A 373 -9.31 -20.39 -6.15
CA ASP A 373 -10.11 -21.39 -5.45
C ASP A 373 -10.91 -20.73 -4.31
N ALA A 374 -12.23 -20.89 -4.29
CA ALA A 374 -13.09 -20.24 -3.29
C ALA A 374 -12.78 -20.64 -1.84
N GLY A 375 -12.23 -21.85 -1.63
CA GLY A 375 -11.80 -22.32 -0.32
C GLY A 375 -10.51 -21.68 0.20
N ASP A 376 -9.75 -21.02 -0.69
CA ASP A 376 -8.46 -20.41 -0.37
C ASP A 376 -8.54 -18.88 -0.34
N VAL A 377 -9.73 -18.29 -0.52
CA VAL A 377 -9.95 -16.84 -0.58
C VAL A 377 -10.89 -16.40 0.53
N ARG A 378 -10.54 -15.30 1.20
CA ARG A 378 -11.38 -14.68 2.23
C ARG A 378 -12.48 -13.85 1.57
N ASN A 379 -13.60 -13.66 2.27
CA ASN A 379 -14.68 -12.77 1.83
C ASN A 379 -14.35 -11.27 2.01
N VAL A 380 -13.17 -10.84 1.56
CA VAL A 380 -12.71 -9.44 1.53
C VAL A 380 -11.84 -9.30 0.28
N ASP A 381 -12.26 -8.46 -0.66
CA ASP A 381 -11.50 -8.16 -1.87
C ASP A 381 -10.72 -6.84 -1.66
N PRO A 382 -9.42 -6.78 -2.05
CA PRO A 382 -8.68 -5.53 -2.08
C PRO A 382 -9.38 -4.47 -2.95
N ASP A 383 -9.46 -3.22 -2.45
CA ASP A 383 -10.02 -2.10 -3.23
C ASP A 383 -8.93 -1.09 -3.64
N PRO A 384 -8.68 -0.89 -4.95
CA PRO A 384 -7.66 0.06 -5.42
C PRO A 384 -7.89 1.50 -4.98
N ILE A 385 -9.15 1.93 -4.79
CA ILE A 385 -9.48 3.29 -4.31
C ILE A 385 -8.97 3.49 -2.89
N MET A 386 -8.95 2.45 -2.07
CA MET A 386 -8.36 2.51 -0.73
C MET A 386 -6.84 2.76 -0.81
N SER A 387 -6.12 2.05 -1.68
CA SER A 387 -4.68 2.29 -1.91
C SER A 387 -4.40 3.71 -2.42
N LYS A 388 -5.35 4.31 -3.15
CA LYS A 388 -5.21 5.69 -3.65
C LYS A 388 -5.16 6.74 -2.54
N PHE A 389 -5.58 6.47 -1.31
CA PHE A 389 -5.36 7.41 -0.21
C PHE A 389 -3.86 7.64 0.08
N ALA A 390 -3.07 6.56 0.13
CA ALA A 390 -1.64 6.65 0.35
C ALA A 390 -0.92 7.27 -0.87
N SER A 391 -1.27 6.82 -2.09
CA SER A 391 -0.63 7.34 -3.29
C SER A 391 -0.96 8.80 -3.57
N SER A 392 -2.20 9.22 -3.34
CA SER A 392 -2.60 10.63 -3.46
C SER A 392 -1.84 11.53 -2.49
N ALA A 393 -1.71 11.12 -1.23
CA ALA A 393 -0.92 11.85 -0.24
C ALA A 393 0.58 11.92 -0.64
N GLY A 394 1.11 10.86 -1.23
CA GLY A 394 2.45 10.83 -1.78
C GLY A 394 2.64 11.77 -2.97
N HIS A 395 1.78 11.68 -3.98
CA HIS A 395 1.85 12.47 -5.21
C HIS A 395 1.64 13.97 -4.94
N THR A 396 0.61 14.33 -4.17
CA THR A 396 0.31 15.73 -3.83
C THR A 396 1.38 16.36 -2.95
N GLY A 397 2.05 15.57 -2.11
CA GLY A 397 3.24 15.97 -1.33
C GLY A 397 4.55 15.96 -2.12
N GLY A 398 4.57 15.40 -3.34
CA GLY A 398 5.79 15.24 -4.14
C GLY A 398 6.80 14.23 -3.58
N LYS A 399 6.30 13.23 -2.85
CA LYS A 399 7.12 12.17 -2.24
C LYS A 399 7.57 11.17 -3.30
N LYS A 400 8.82 10.70 -3.21
CA LYS A 400 9.40 9.74 -4.17
C LYS A 400 8.84 8.33 -3.99
N LEU A 401 8.71 7.90 -2.73
CA LEU A 401 8.33 6.53 -2.37
C LEU A 401 6.93 6.52 -1.77
N ILE A 402 6.12 5.60 -2.27
CA ILE A 402 4.80 5.27 -1.73
C ILE A 402 4.78 3.74 -1.65
N SER A 403 4.64 3.21 -0.45
CA SER A 403 4.78 1.79 -0.21
C SER A 403 3.46 1.07 0.03
N SER A 404 3.52 -0.25 -0.01
CA SER A 404 2.41 -1.11 0.40
C SER A 404 2.95 -2.35 1.09
N GLU A 405 2.36 -2.68 2.22
CA GLU A 405 2.31 -4.04 2.70
C GLU A 405 1.54 -4.90 1.67
N THR A 406 2.12 -6.02 1.25
CA THR A 406 1.74 -6.70 0.02
C THR A 406 1.60 -8.21 0.23
N PHE A 407 0.49 -8.75 -0.28
CA PHE A 407 0.06 -10.16 -0.27
C PHE A 407 -0.51 -10.67 1.06
N THR A 408 -0.84 -9.80 2.01
CA THR A 408 -1.47 -10.19 3.27
C THR A 408 -2.79 -10.93 3.01
N TRP A 409 -2.86 -12.18 3.44
CA TRP A 409 -4.01 -13.07 3.19
C TRP A 409 -4.41 -13.22 1.72
N LEU A 410 -3.45 -13.18 0.80
CA LEU A 410 -3.73 -13.36 -0.62
C LEU A 410 -4.44 -14.70 -0.88
N THR A 411 -3.86 -15.81 -0.43
CA THR A 411 -4.58 -17.09 -0.38
C THR A 411 -4.33 -17.79 0.94
N GLU A 412 -4.91 -18.98 1.13
CA GLU A 412 -4.53 -19.86 2.23
C GLU A 412 -3.01 -20.14 2.23
N HIS A 413 -2.44 -20.38 3.41
CA HIS A 413 -1.00 -20.62 3.56
C HIS A 413 -0.54 -21.73 2.61
N PHE A 414 0.71 -21.62 2.13
CA PHE A 414 1.36 -22.64 1.28
C PHE A 414 0.71 -22.91 -0.09
N LYS A 415 -0.42 -22.26 -0.42
CA LYS A 415 -1.15 -22.45 -1.68
C LYS A 415 -0.98 -21.29 -2.67
N THR A 416 -0.24 -20.26 -2.33
CA THR A 416 -0.01 -19.11 -3.20
C THR A 416 1.10 -19.38 -4.22
N SER A 417 0.80 -19.19 -5.50
CA SER A 417 1.81 -19.20 -6.56
C SER A 417 2.28 -17.78 -6.93
N PHE A 418 3.46 -17.65 -7.54
CA PHE A 418 3.91 -16.35 -8.04
C PHE A 418 3.03 -15.80 -9.18
N SER A 419 2.34 -16.68 -9.93
CA SER A 419 1.38 -16.28 -10.96
C SER A 419 0.16 -15.57 -10.37
N GLN A 420 -0.29 -15.95 -9.16
CA GLN A 420 -1.32 -15.25 -8.40
C GLN A 420 -0.83 -13.93 -7.79
N CYS A 421 0.44 -13.85 -7.41
CA CYS A 421 1.03 -12.60 -6.88
C CYS A 421 1.15 -11.49 -7.94
N LYS A 422 1.38 -11.86 -9.20
CA LYS A 422 1.59 -10.88 -10.29
C LYS A 422 0.44 -9.87 -10.42
N PRO A 423 -0.81 -10.26 -10.69
CA PRO A 423 -1.87 -9.28 -10.94
C PRO A 423 -2.18 -8.40 -9.71
N GLU A 424 -1.99 -8.91 -8.50
CA GLU A 424 -2.16 -8.15 -7.25
C GLU A 424 -1.14 -7.02 -7.11
N VAL A 425 0.15 -7.30 -7.39
CA VAL A 425 1.16 -6.24 -7.34
C VAL A 425 1.02 -5.25 -8.49
N GLU A 426 0.51 -5.69 -9.64
CA GLU A 426 0.18 -4.79 -10.77
C GLU A 426 -0.96 -3.85 -10.43
N GLN A 427 -1.98 -4.33 -9.71
CA GLN A 427 -3.09 -3.49 -9.23
C GLN A 427 -2.59 -2.40 -8.27
N LEU A 428 -1.62 -2.72 -7.41
CA LEU A 428 -0.92 -1.73 -6.58
C LEU A 428 -0.17 -0.69 -7.41
N PHE A 429 0.56 -1.12 -8.46
CA PHE A 429 1.23 -0.18 -9.36
C PHE A 429 0.25 0.74 -10.08
N LEU A 430 -0.90 0.22 -10.52
CA LEU A 430 -1.95 0.99 -11.16
C LEU A 430 -2.62 2.00 -10.21
N SER A 431 -2.62 1.75 -8.91
CA SER A 431 -3.10 2.70 -7.90
C SER A 431 -2.06 3.74 -7.48
N GLY A 432 -0.81 3.64 -7.97
CA GLY A 432 0.27 4.61 -7.73
C GLY A 432 1.29 4.19 -6.68
N ILE A 433 1.20 2.97 -6.16
CA ILE A 433 2.24 2.40 -5.28
C ILE A 433 3.50 2.11 -6.11
N ASN A 434 4.67 2.34 -5.52
CA ASN A 434 5.94 2.10 -6.22
C ASN A 434 7.04 1.52 -5.34
N HIS A 435 6.76 1.13 -4.09
CA HIS A 435 7.74 0.54 -3.17
C HIS A 435 7.11 -0.59 -2.32
N VAL A 436 7.09 -1.80 -2.84
CA VAL A 436 6.42 -2.97 -2.26
C VAL A 436 7.21 -3.59 -1.10
N PHE A 437 6.50 -3.90 -0.02
CA PHE A 437 6.96 -4.73 1.10
C PHE A 437 6.12 -5.99 1.18
N TYR A 438 6.74 -7.17 1.06
CA TYR A 438 6.02 -8.42 1.31
C TYR A 438 5.62 -8.52 2.78
N HIS A 439 4.40 -9.02 3.01
CA HIS A 439 3.89 -9.47 4.28
C HIS A 439 3.87 -11.00 4.33
N GLY A 440 4.95 -11.66 4.74
CA GLY A 440 6.27 -11.13 5.07
C GLY A 440 7.30 -12.25 4.96
N THR A 441 8.46 -12.06 5.55
CA THR A 441 9.45 -13.13 5.75
C THR A 441 9.63 -13.36 7.24
N THR A 442 9.50 -14.59 7.71
CA THR A 442 9.85 -14.93 9.08
C THR A 442 11.32 -15.31 9.17
N ASN A 443 12.06 -14.72 10.11
CA ASN A 443 13.40 -15.20 10.41
C ASN A 443 13.29 -16.61 11.00
N SER A 444 13.98 -17.59 10.39
CA SER A 444 14.02 -18.96 10.88
C SER A 444 15.48 -19.44 10.95
N PRO A 445 15.99 -19.84 12.13
CA PRO A 445 17.31 -20.44 12.26
C PRO A 445 17.45 -21.72 11.43
N ALA A 446 18.67 -22.00 10.94
CA ALA A 446 18.94 -23.14 10.05
C ALA A 446 18.77 -24.52 10.73
N ASN A 447 18.84 -24.57 12.07
CA ASN A 447 18.65 -25.79 12.85
C ASN A 447 17.17 -26.08 13.18
N VAL A 448 16.24 -25.20 12.82
CA VAL A 448 14.80 -25.49 12.94
C VAL A 448 14.39 -26.41 11.79
N PRO A 449 13.75 -27.56 12.06
CA PRO A 449 13.24 -28.44 11.01
C PRO A 449 12.27 -27.71 10.07
N TRP A 450 12.24 -28.11 8.81
CA TRP A 450 11.27 -27.60 7.83
C TRP A 450 9.83 -27.76 8.37
N PRO A 451 8.94 -26.75 8.23
CA PRO A 451 9.05 -25.56 7.38
C PRO A 451 9.82 -24.37 7.99
N GLY A 452 10.43 -24.55 9.16
CA GLY A 452 11.03 -23.46 9.93
C GLY A 452 9.99 -22.67 10.70
N TRP A 453 10.39 -21.51 11.24
CA TRP A 453 9.46 -20.57 11.84
C TRP A 453 8.69 -19.80 10.78
N LEU A 454 7.41 -19.62 11.03
CA LEU A 454 6.45 -18.96 10.16
C LEU A 454 5.63 -17.95 10.97
N PHE A 455 5.11 -16.95 10.28
CA PHE A 455 4.22 -15.96 10.87
C PHE A 455 2.77 -16.40 10.68
N TYR A 456 1.89 -16.07 11.64
CA TYR A 456 0.53 -16.64 11.66
C TYR A 456 -0.34 -16.29 10.46
N ALA A 457 0.04 -15.27 9.68
CA ALA A 457 -0.73 -14.77 8.56
C ALA A 457 -0.03 -15.06 7.23
N SER A 458 -0.81 -15.50 6.25
CA SER A 458 -0.38 -15.73 4.88
C SER A 458 0.09 -14.40 4.25
N VAL A 459 1.11 -14.37 3.37
CA VAL A 459 1.70 -15.46 2.58
C VAL A 459 3.12 -15.83 3.00
N GLU A 460 3.48 -17.10 2.77
CA GLU A 460 4.80 -17.66 3.08
C GLU A 460 5.89 -17.28 2.08
N MET A 461 6.24 -15.99 2.01
CA MET A 461 7.30 -15.47 1.14
C MET A 461 8.70 -15.63 1.74
N ASN A 462 9.06 -16.83 2.19
CA ASN A 462 10.31 -17.06 2.94
C ASN A 462 11.25 -18.09 2.28
N PRO A 463 12.54 -18.17 2.69
CA PRO A 463 13.53 -19.03 2.04
C PRO A 463 13.34 -20.54 2.21
N ASN A 464 12.41 -20.97 3.07
CA ASN A 464 12.05 -22.38 3.21
C ASN A 464 10.89 -22.79 2.28
N ASN A 465 10.29 -21.83 1.57
CA ASN A 465 9.29 -22.09 0.55
C ASN A 465 9.93 -22.76 -0.68
N SER A 466 9.32 -23.84 -1.17
CA SER A 466 9.78 -24.59 -2.35
C SER A 466 9.83 -23.75 -3.62
N LEU A 467 9.06 -22.65 -3.69
CA LEU A 467 9.12 -21.69 -4.79
C LEU A 467 10.33 -20.73 -4.71
N TRP A 468 10.97 -20.58 -3.55
CA TRP A 468 12.04 -19.60 -3.31
C TRP A 468 13.21 -19.66 -4.31
N PRO A 469 13.68 -20.83 -4.78
CA PRO A 469 14.74 -20.91 -5.78
C PRO A 469 14.45 -20.11 -7.07
N GLN A 470 13.17 -19.82 -7.35
CA GLN A 470 12.73 -19.08 -8.53
C GLN A 470 12.11 -17.71 -8.20
N ALA A 471 12.21 -17.24 -6.94
CA ALA A 471 11.67 -15.94 -6.49
C ALA A 471 12.25 -14.73 -7.24
N GLN A 472 13.46 -14.86 -7.81
CA GLN A 472 14.06 -13.84 -8.66
C GLN A 472 13.18 -13.48 -9.87
N GLY A 473 12.34 -14.41 -10.36
CA GLY A 473 11.40 -14.13 -11.45
C GLY A 473 10.47 -12.95 -11.11
N LEU A 474 9.69 -13.10 -10.04
CA LEU A 474 8.78 -12.07 -9.54
C LEU A 474 9.54 -10.83 -9.07
N ASN A 475 10.63 -11.01 -8.32
CA ASN A 475 11.36 -9.88 -7.75
C ASN A 475 12.01 -8.98 -8.82
N ASN A 476 12.53 -9.57 -9.91
CA ASN A 476 13.09 -8.80 -11.02
C ASN A 476 12.01 -8.10 -11.86
N TYR A 477 10.80 -8.68 -11.95
CA TYR A 477 9.65 -8.02 -12.56
C TYR A 477 9.26 -6.76 -11.77
N ILE A 478 9.03 -6.91 -10.46
CA ILE A 478 8.75 -5.79 -9.55
C ILE A 478 9.87 -4.75 -9.63
N ALA A 479 11.14 -5.18 -9.62
CA ALA A 479 12.27 -4.28 -9.67
C ALA A 479 12.28 -3.38 -10.91
N ARG A 480 11.94 -3.95 -12.07
CA ARG A 480 11.85 -3.21 -13.33
C ARG A 480 10.66 -2.27 -13.36
N CYS A 481 9.49 -2.73 -12.94
CA CYS A 481 8.30 -1.87 -12.86
C CYS A 481 8.56 -0.68 -11.93
N GLN A 482 9.04 -0.92 -10.72
CA GLN A 482 9.34 0.14 -9.75
C GLN A 482 10.47 1.06 -10.23
N SER A 483 11.42 0.59 -11.04
CA SER A 483 12.46 1.47 -11.61
C SER A 483 11.90 2.62 -12.46
N ILE A 484 10.80 2.38 -13.17
CA ILE A 484 10.09 3.42 -13.95
C ILE A 484 9.07 4.14 -13.06
N LEU A 485 8.33 3.42 -12.21
CA LEU A 485 7.29 4.02 -11.35
C LEU A 485 7.86 4.92 -10.25
N GLN A 486 9.13 4.75 -9.87
CA GLN A 486 9.87 5.67 -9.01
C GLN A 486 10.59 6.78 -9.82
N ALA A 487 10.76 6.62 -11.13
CA ALA A 487 11.38 7.63 -11.99
C ALA A 487 10.38 8.73 -12.34
N GLY A 488 10.73 10.00 -12.14
CA GLY A 488 9.90 11.16 -12.50
C GLY A 488 8.81 11.53 -11.49
N LYS A 489 7.67 12.03 -11.99
CA LYS A 489 6.48 12.44 -11.21
C LYS A 489 5.22 11.76 -11.75
N ALA A 490 4.18 11.67 -10.93
CA ALA A 490 2.86 11.24 -11.39
C ALA A 490 2.33 12.21 -12.47
N ASP A 491 1.60 11.69 -13.46
CA ASP A 491 1.00 12.48 -14.55
C ASP A 491 -0.53 12.36 -14.46
N ASN A 492 -1.10 13.03 -13.45
CA ASN A 492 -2.53 13.06 -13.14
C ASN A 492 -3.10 14.46 -13.43
N GLU A 493 -4.20 14.56 -14.16
CA GLU A 493 -4.81 15.85 -14.49
C GLU A 493 -5.77 16.35 -13.41
N ILE A 494 -6.40 15.43 -12.67
CA ILE A 494 -7.54 15.76 -11.80
C ILE A 494 -7.11 15.64 -10.34
N LEU A 495 -7.46 16.65 -9.55
CA LEU A 495 -7.45 16.58 -8.09
C LEU A 495 -8.89 16.41 -7.61
N ILE A 496 -9.22 15.36 -6.87
CA ILE A 496 -10.58 15.09 -6.36
C ILE A 496 -10.64 15.41 -4.87
N TYR A 497 -11.51 16.33 -4.46
CA TYR A 497 -11.75 16.61 -3.05
C TYR A 497 -12.42 15.41 -2.37
N TRP A 498 -11.88 14.97 -1.23
CA TRP A 498 -12.50 13.96 -0.38
C TRP A 498 -13.37 14.64 0.70
N PRO A 499 -14.71 14.51 0.64
CA PRO A 499 -15.62 15.16 1.59
C PRO A 499 -15.66 14.41 2.93
N ILE A 500 -14.61 14.55 3.74
CA ILE A 500 -14.47 13.85 5.03
C ILE A 500 -15.64 14.12 6.00
N TYR A 501 -16.22 15.31 5.95
CA TYR A 501 -17.34 15.66 6.83
C TYR A 501 -18.61 14.84 6.57
N ASP A 502 -18.82 14.29 5.36
CA ASP A 502 -19.92 13.35 5.10
C ASP A 502 -19.69 12.01 5.82
N VAL A 503 -18.43 11.66 6.09
CA VAL A 503 -18.06 10.48 6.87
C VAL A 503 -18.20 10.78 8.37
N TRP A 504 -17.74 11.94 8.83
CA TRP A 504 -17.76 12.33 10.25
C TRP A 504 -19.11 12.83 10.77
N ASN A 505 -19.98 13.40 9.94
CA ASN A 505 -21.28 13.93 10.37
C ASN A 505 -22.32 12.83 10.51
N LYS A 506 -22.09 11.91 11.46
CA LYS A 506 -22.98 10.80 11.81
C LYS A 506 -23.26 10.79 13.31
N ALA A 507 -24.53 10.67 13.70
CA ALA A 507 -24.92 10.65 15.13
C ALA A 507 -24.50 9.36 15.86
N LYS A 508 -24.30 8.25 15.13
CA LYS A 508 -23.85 6.97 15.71
C LYS A 508 -22.37 7.01 16.12
N GLY A 509 -22.05 6.46 17.29
CA GLY A 509 -20.66 6.27 17.77
C GLY A 509 -19.95 7.56 18.18
N LEU A 510 -18.77 7.46 18.80
CA LEU A 510 -17.87 8.59 19.01
C LEU A 510 -16.66 8.47 18.09
N ASP A 511 -16.08 7.28 18.06
CA ASP A 511 -15.07 6.86 17.09
C ASP A 511 -15.66 6.68 15.68
N MET A 512 -14.76 6.67 14.70
CA MET A 512 -15.03 6.43 13.28
C MET A 512 -13.79 5.83 12.63
N ALA A 513 -13.44 4.58 12.96
CA ALA A 513 -12.26 3.93 12.42
C ALA A 513 -12.39 3.68 10.90
N LEU A 514 -11.45 4.22 10.11
CA LEU A 514 -11.47 4.10 8.65
C LEU A 514 -10.63 2.90 8.19
N LYS A 515 -11.12 1.69 8.47
CA LYS A 515 -10.37 0.44 8.23
C LYS A 515 -10.44 -0.02 6.76
N VAL A 516 -9.39 -0.74 6.33
CA VAL A 516 -9.29 -1.30 4.96
C VAL A 516 -10.25 -2.46 4.71
N HIS A 517 -10.63 -3.20 5.76
CA HIS A 517 -11.52 -4.34 5.66
C HIS A 517 -13.01 -4.00 5.87
N ASP A 518 -13.33 -2.73 6.19
CA ASP A 518 -14.69 -2.23 6.42
C ASP A 518 -15.05 -1.11 5.41
N VAL A 519 -14.40 -1.10 4.24
CA VAL A 519 -14.61 -0.06 3.20
C VAL A 519 -16.04 -0.02 2.66
N ASP A 520 -16.80 -1.11 2.81
CA ASP A 520 -18.21 -1.20 2.50
C ASP A 520 -19.09 -0.36 3.45
N GLU A 521 -18.63 -0.10 4.68
CA GLU A 521 -19.37 0.71 5.64
C GLU A 521 -19.16 2.22 5.45
N TRP A 522 -17.91 2.66 5.25
CA TRP A 522 -17.56 4.08 5.29
C TRP A 522 -17.20 4.68 3.92
N LEU A 523 -16.75 3.87 2.95
CA LEU A 523 -16.25 4.36 1.66
C LEU A 523 -17.22 4.06 0.49
N TYR A 524 -17.58 2.79 0.25
CA TYR A 524 -18.40 2.37 -0.90
C TYR A 524 -19.73 3.11 -1.06
N PRO A 525 -20.46 3.45 0.03
CA PRO A 525 -21.73 4.15 -0.10
C PRO A 525 -21.58 5.58 -0.64
N THR A 526 -20.38 6.17 -0.51
CA THR A 526 -20.16 7.61 -0.78
C THR A 526 -20.21 7.95 -2.27
N PRO A 527 -20.71 9.14 -2.65
CA PRO A 527 -20.60 9.64 -4.02
C PRO A 527 -19.13 9.77 -4.48
N PHE A 528 -18.23 10.14 -3.55
CA PHE A 528 -16.78 10.20 -3.77
C PHE A 528 -16.22 8.87 -4.31
N TYR A 529 -16.51 7.75 -3.66
CA TYR A 529 -16.04 6.44 -4.11
C TYR A 529 -16.57 6.10 -5.51
N LYS A 530 -17.87 6.31 -5.73
CA LYS A 530 -18.53 5.98 -7.00
C LYS A 530 -17.90 6.75 -8.16
N ILE A 531 -17.68 8.05 -8.00
CA ILE A 531 -17.07 8.87 -9.06
C ILE A 531 -15.60 8.52 -9.28
N ALA A 532 -14.81 8.28 -8.22
CA ALA A 532 -13.42 7.87 -8.34
C ALA A 532 -13.30 6.54 -9.11
N LYS A 533 -14.11 5.54 -8.75
CA LYS A 533 -14.15 4.24 -9.43
C LYS A 533 -14.56 4.37 -10.90
N GLU A 534 -15.59 5.17 -11.19
CA GLU A 534 -16.04 5.42 -12.56
C GLU A 534 -14.95 6.09 -13.40
N LEU A 535 -14.32 7.14 -12.88
CA LEU A 535 -13.27 7.89 -13.58
C LEU A 535 -12.05 7.00 -13.89
N SER A 536 -11.63 6.14 -12.96
CA SER A 536 -10.56 5.16 -13.21
C SER A 536 -10.94 4.21 -14.36
N LYS A 537 -12.16 3.66 -14.32
CA LYS A 537 -12.65 2.74 -15.36
C LYS A 537 -12.74 3.42 -16.73
N SER A 538 -13.16 4.69 -16.77
CA SER A 538 -13.29 5.46 -18.00
C SER A 538 -11.95 5.97 -18.54
N GLY A 539 -10.85 5.89 -17.77
CA GLY A 539 -9.51 6.25 -18.24
C GLY A 539 -9.06 7.66 -17.87
N TYR A 540 -9.58 8.21 -16.78
CA TYR A 540 -9.05 9.44 -16.17
C TYR A 540 -8.06 9.13 -15.05
N ALA A 541 -7.00 9.94 -14.97
CA ALA A 541 -5.99 9.85 -13.92
C ALA A 541 -6.16 10.99 -12.91
N TYR A 542 -6.07 10.66 -11.63
CA TYR A 542 -6.40 11.59 -10.55
C TYR A 542 -5.67 11.26 -9.24
N ASP A 543 -5.61 12.26 -8.35
CA ASP A 543 -5.27 12.12 -6.94
C ASP A 543 -6.35 12.75 -6.06
N PHE A 544 -6.36 12.44 -4.76
CA PHE A 544 -7.28 12.98 -3.77
C PHE A 544 -6.72 14.19 -3.02
N ALA A 545 -7.60 15.07 -2.54
CA ALA A 545 -7.28 16.24 -1.73
C ALA A 545 -8.13 16.32 -0.46
N SER A 546 -7.48 16.66 0.65
CA SER A 546 -8.11 17.04 1.91
C SER A 546 -8.34 18.55 2.01
N ASP A 547 -9.16 18.97 2.98
CA ASP A 547 -9.35 20.37 3.37
C ASP A 547 -8.01 21.06 3.66
N ARG A 548 -7.14 20.42 4.47
CA ARG A 548 -5.82 20.97 4.79
C ARG A 548 -4.97 21.12 3.53
N LEU A 549 -5.00 20.17 2.59
CA LEU A 549 -4.25 20.29 1.33
C LEU A 549 -4.74 21.47 0.48
N LEU A 550 -6.06 21.62 0.34
CA LEU A 550 -6.64 22.71 -0.45
C LEU A 550 -6.29 24.08 0.13
N LYS A 551 -6.27 24.22 1.46
CA LYS A 551 -5.84 25.46 2.15
C LYS A 551 -4.42 25.92 1.80
N LYS A 552 -3.50 24.99 1.56
CA LYS A 552 -2.08 25.27 1.21
C LYS A 552 -1.82 25.26 -0.31
N SER A 553 -2.82 24.90 -1.11
CA SER A 553 -2.67 24.81 -2.56
C SER A 553 -2.65 26.20 -3.20
N THR A 554 -1.90 26.32 -4.29
CA THR A 554 -1.75 27.58 -5.05
C THR A 554 -2.05 27.35 -6.52
N VAL A 555 -2.17 28.43 -7.30
CA VAL A 555 -2.38 28.35 -8.75
C VAL A 555 -1.24 29.03 -9.49
N ASN A 556 -0.67 28.34 -10.49
CA ASN A 556 0.33 28.90 -11.40
C ASN A 556 -0.02 28.49 -12.84
N GLY A 557 -0.22 29.47 -13.72
CA GLY A 557 -0.56 29.22 -15.12
C GLY A 557 -1.84 28.42 -15.28
N GLN A 558 -2.88 28.74 -14.49
CA GLN A 558 -4.16 28.01 -14.38
C GLN A 558 -4.08 26.60 -13.78
N LEU A 559 -2.88 26.09 -13.49
CA LEU A 559 -2.70 24.78 -12.88
C LEU A 559 -2.61 24.88 -11.36
N ILE A 560 -3.22 23.92 -10.67
CA ILE A 560 -3.21 23.79 -9.21
C ILE A 560 -1.90 23.14 -8.78
N ARG A 561 -1.20 23.75 -7.83
CA ARG A 561 0.02 23.22 -7.21
C ARG A 561 -0.22 22.96 -5.73
N THR A 562 -0.06 21.70 -5.32
CA THR A 562 -0.20 21.24 -3.94
C THR A 562 1.12 21.29 -3.16
N SER A 563 2.25 21.21 -3.86
CA SER A 563 3.60 21.43 -3.33
C SER A 563 4.58 21.78 -4.46
N ASN A 564 5.79 22.24 -4.12
CA ASN A 564 6.85 22.50 -5.11
C ASN A 564 7.37 21.22 -5.79
N ALA A 565 7.34 20.10 -5.06
CA ALA A 565 7.83 18.80 -5.54
C ALA A 565 6.77 18.02 -6.33
N ALA A 566 5.47 18.27 -6.11
CA ALA A 566 4.39 17.61 -6.84
C ALA A 566 4.30 18.01 -8.32
N ALA A 567 3.58 17.19 -9.10
CA ALA A 567 3.11 17.60 -10.41
C ALA A 567 1.87 18.51 -10.26
N PRO A 568 1.68 19.50 -11.14
CA PRO A 568 0.51 20.37 -11.08
C PRO A 568 -0.73 19.70 -11.72
N TYR A 569 -1.92 20.02 -11.20
CA TYR A 569 -3.21 19.50 -11.67
C TYR A 569 -3.96 20.53 -12.53
N GLN A 570 -4.76 20.06 -13.48
CA GLN A 570 -5.51 20.93 -14.40
C GLN A 570 -6.86 21.37 -13.85
N VAL A 571 -7.47 20.56 -12.97
CA VAL A 571 -8.83 20.80 -12.45
C VAL A 571 -8.98 20.22 -11.05
N LEU A 572 -9.71 20.94 -10.20
CA LEU A 572 -10.25 20.41 -8.95
C LEU A 572 -11.67 19.90 -9.18
N LEU A 573 -11.90 18.61 -8.97
CA LEU A 573 -13.22 18.00 -8.93
C LEU A 573 -13.71 17.93 -7.47
N VAL A 574 -14.90 18.47 -7.24
CA VAL A 574 -15.64 18.35 -5.99
C VAL A 574 -16.82 17.40 -6.25
N PRO A 575 -16.74 16.14 -5.79
CA PRO A 575 -17.87 15.21 -5.86
C PRO A 575 -19.07 15.75 -5.11
N GLN A 576 -20.24 15.18 -5.38
CA GLN A 576 -21.44 15.48 -4.60
C GLN A 576 -21.15 15.20 -3.13
N CYS A 577 -21.38 16.19 -2.28
CA CYS A 577 -21.25 16.10 -0.84
C CYS A 577 -22.37 16.88 -0.15
N GLU A 578 -22.71 16.48 1.06
CA GLU A 578 -23.71 17.15 1.88
C GLU A 578 -23.08 18.27 2.71
N MET A 579 -21.99 17.94 3.42
CA MET A 579 -21.32 18.79 4.39
C MET A 579 -20.02 19.36 3.83
N MET A 580 -19.88 20.69 3.85
CA MET A 580 -18.62 21.37 3.55
C MET A 580 -18.41 22.58 4.45
N SER A 581 -17.20 22.73 5.01
CA SER A 581 -16.89 23.91 5.82
C SER A 581 -16.87 25.18 4.98
N ILE A 582 -17.20 26.33 5.59
CA ILE A 582 -17.11 27.64 4.94
C ILE A 582 -15.67 27.93 4.51
N GLU A 583 -14.69 27.51 5.30
CA GLU A 583 -13.26 27.69 5.00
C GLU A 583 -12.87 26.91 3.75
N THR A 584 -13.26 25.65 3.63
CA THR A 584 -13.00 24.81 2.46
C THR A 584 -13.68 25.37 1.21
N LEU A 585 -14.95 25.77 1.31
CA LEU A 585 -15.65 26.41 0.20
C LEU A 585 -14.94 27.69 -0.27
N ASN A 586 -14.51 28.54 0.65
CA ASN A 586 -13.75 29.76 0.33
C ASN A 586 -12.39 29.45 -0.30
N ASN A 587 -11.66 28.45 0.20
CA ASN A 587 -10.39 28.02 -0.39
C ASN A 587 -10.59 27.53 -1.83
N ILE A 588 -11.65 26.76 -2.10
CA ILE A 588 -12.01 26.31 -3.45
C ILE A 588 -12.32 27.49 -4.38
N ILE A 589 -13.14 28.44 -3.91
CA ILE A 589 -13.46 29.67 -4.67
C ILE A 589 -12.19 30.50 -4.89
N GLN A 590 -11.29 30.57 -3.92
CA GLN A 590 -10.02 31.30 -4.06
C GLN A 590 -9.09 30.65 -5.09
N LEU A 591 -9.02 29.32 -5.16
CA LEU A 591 -8.31 28.62 -6.23
C LEU A 591 -8.90 29.00 -7.60
N ALA A 592 -10.23 28.99 -7.74
CA ALA A 592 -10.88 29.42 -8.98
C ALA A 592 -10.57 30.89 -9.33
N ASN A 593 -10.68 31.81 -8.36
CA ASN A 593 -10.33 33.23 -8.52
C ASN A 593 -8.89 33.43 -9.01
N ASN A 594 -7.96 32.59 -8.54
CA ASN A 594 -6.55 32.65 -8.91
C ASN A 594 -6.24 31.99 -10.26
N GLY A 595 -7.21 31.36 -10.91
CA GLY A 595 -7.06 30.81 -12.27
C GLY A 595 -7.36 29.34 -12.42
N ALA A 596 -7.63 28.60 -11.33
CA ALA A 596 -7.95 27.19 -11.45
C ALA A 596 -9.32 26.98 -12.10
N LYS A 597 -9.49 25.82 -12.73
CA LYS A 597 -10.80 25.29 -13.08
C LYS A 597 -11.29 24.40 -11.94
N VAL A 598 -12.54 24.59 -11.53
CA VAL A 598 -13.19 23.77 -10.49
C VAL A 598 -14.47 23.19 -11.05
N ILE A 599 -14.68 21.88 -10.92
CA ILE A 599 -15.94 21.21 -11.25
C ILE A 599 -16.60 20.77 -9.95
N PHE A 600 -17.81 21.27 -9.67
CA PHE A 600 -18.72 20.67 -8.71
C PHE A 600 -19.65 19.70 -9.43
N GLN A 601 -19.72 18.46 -8.95
CA GLN A 601 -20.75 17.53 -9.40
C GLN A 601 -22.14 18.02 -8.96
N ALA A 602 -22.22 18.50 -7.72
CA ALA A 602 -23.33 19.23 -7.14
C ALA A 602 -22.77 20.26 -6.15
N LEU A 603 -23.48 21.36 -5.91
CA LEU A 603 -23.11 22.28 -4.83
C LEU A 603 -23.37 21.60 -3.47
N PRO A 604 -22.48 21.79 -2.47
CA PRO A 604 -22.69 21.28 -1.12
C PRO A 604 -23.94 21.89 -0.48
N GLN A 605 -24.58 21.16 0.44
CA GLN A 605 -25.90 21.52 0.95
C GLN A 605 -25.84 22.28 2.27
N ASP A 606 -24.89 21.94 3.14
CA ASP A 606 -24.81 22.49 4.49
C ASP A 606 -23.36 22.54 5.03
N VAL A 607 -23.18 23.18 6.18
CA VAL A 607 -21.90 23.24 6.91
C VAL A 607 -21.81 22.08 7.91
N PRO A 608 -20.64 21.57 8.31
CA PRO A 608 -20.49 20.64 9.43
C PRO A 608 -20.45 21.37 10.79
N GLY A 609 -20.49 20.62 11.89
CA GLY A 609 -20.27 21.15 13.25
C GLY A 609 -21.45 21.89 13.86
N LEU A 610 -21.44 22.09 15.18
CA LEU A 610 -22.59 22.61 15.95
C LEU A 610 -22.45 24.10 16.30
N ASN A 611 -21.23 24.60 16.51
CA ASN A 611 -21.02 25.97 16.99
C ASN A 611 -21.62 27.01 16.02
N ASN A 612 -22.33 28.01 16.52
CA ASN A 612 -22.90 29.11 15.72
C ASN A 612 -23.62 28.64 14.43
N LEU A 613 -24.29 27.49 14.47
CA LEU A 613 -24.81 26.78 13.30
C LEU A 613 -25.69 27.67 12.41
N SER A 614 -26.66 28.36 12.97
CA SER A 614 -27.60 29.20 12.21
C SER A 614 -26.87 30.34 11.47
N ALA A 615 -25.90 30.98 12.11
CA ALA A 615 -25.10 32.04 11.49
C ALA A 615 -24.22 31.49 10.35
N ARG A 616 -23.54 30.36 10.59
CA ARG A 616 -22.70 29.70 9.58
C ARG A 616 -23.53 29.20 8.39
N ARG A 617 -24.72 28.64 8.61
CA ARG A 617 -25.68 28.28 7.56
C ARG A 617 -26.08 29.47 6.69
N SER A 618 -26.43 30.59 7.32
CA SER A 618 -26.78 31.82 6.61
C SER A 618 -25.62 32.35 5.78
N GLN A 619 -24.40 32.34 6.34
CA GLN A 619 -23.18 32.74 5.63
C GLN A 619 -22.89 31.80 4.45
N PHE A 620 -22.98 30.49 4.66
CA PHE A 620 -22.73 29.47 3.64
C PHE A 620 -23.70 29.60 2.46
N LYS A 621 -25.00 29.73 2.74
CA LYS A 621 -26.02 29.98 1.71
C LYS A 621 -25.76 31.30 0.97
N SER A 622 -25.33 32.34 1.67
CA SER A 622 -24.96 33.62 1.05
C SER A 622 -23.75 33.49 0.10
N ILE A 623 -22.75 32.67 0.46
CA ILE A 623 -21.61 32.39 -0.42
C ILE A 623 -22.06 31.64 -1.68
N LEU A 624 -22.84 30.57 -1.52
CA LEU A 624 -23.36 29.79 -2.65
C LEU A 624 -24.25 30.61 -3.58
N ALA A 625 -25.09 31.50 -3.04
CA ALA A 625 -25.96 32.37 -3.84
C ALA A 625 -25.18 33.37 -4.72
N LYS A 626 -23.92 33.67 -4.40
CA LYS A 626 -23.04 34.53 -5.23
C LYS A 626 -22.47 33.79 -6.45
N LEU A 627 -22.56 32.46 -6.50
CA LEU A 627 -22.13 31.66 -7.63
C LEU A 627 -23.24 31.70 -8.71
N VAL A 628 -23.23 32.75 -9.53
CA VAL A 628 -24.26 32.98 -10.56
C VAL A 628 -23.88 32.29 -11.85
N PHE A 629 -24.42 31.10 -12.09
CA PHE A 629 -24.06 30.29 -13.24
C PHE A 629 -24.80 30.69 -14.53
N THR A 630 -24.09 30.61 -15.65
CA THR A 630 -24.66 30.63 -17.00
C THR A 630 -24.70 29.20 -17.55
N ASP A 631 -25.87 28.76 -18.03
CA ASP A 631 -26.05 27.43 -18.60
C ASP A 631 -25.73 27.41 -20.09
N LYS A 632 -24.93 26.42 -20.51
CA LYS A 632 -24.72 26.09 -21.92
C LYS A 632 -24.78 24.59 -22.08
N ASN A 633 -25.83 24.09 -22.73
CA ASN A 633 -26.05 22.67 -23.03
C ASN A 633 -25.99 21.75 -21.77
N GLY A 634 -26.55 22.21 -20.65
CA GLY A 634 -26.59 21.44 -19.41
C GLY A 634 -25.29 21.50 -18.58
N ILE A 635 -24.32 22.32 -19.00
CA ILE A 635 -23.12 22.64 -18.22
C ILE A 635 -23.25 24.08 -17.74
N LYS A 636 -23.29 24.24 -16.41
CA LYS A 636 -23.43 25.54 -15.76
C LYS A 636 -22.06 26.08 -15.41
N THR A 637 -21.75 27.29 -15.84
CA THR A 637 -20.41 27.91 -15.66
C THR A 637 -20.51 29.25 -14.95
N PHE A 638 -19.61 29.51 -14.00
CA PHE A 638 -19.46 30.77 -13.30
C PHE A 638 -18.00 31.21 -13.44
N LYS A 639 -17.77 32.27 -14.22
CA LYS A 639 -16.45 32.87 -14.38
C LYS A 639 -16.12 33.69 -13.14
N THR A 640 -14.93 33.50 -12.58
CA THR A 640 -14.50 34.22 -11.38
C THR A 640 -13.00 34.45 -11.37
N GLY A 641 -12.58 35.69 -11.09
CA GLY A 641 -11.18 36.10 -11.22
C GLY A 641 -10.56 35.68 -12.56
N LYS A 642 -9.50 34.88 -12.51
CA LYS A 642 -8.77 34.37 -13.69
C LYS A 642 -9.21 32.96 -14.12
N GLY A 643 -10.15 32.33 -13.40
CA GLY A 643 -10.55 30.94 -13.60
C GLY A 643 -12.06 30.79 -13.70
N GLU A 644 -12.56 29.60 -13.38
CA GLU A 644 -13.98 29.29 -13.48
C GLU A 644 -14.41 28.15 -12.56
N ILE A 645 -15.68 28.23 -12.14
CA ILE A 645 -16.39 27.16 -11.44
C ILE A 645 -17.44 26.60 -12.38
N ILE A 646 -17.50 25.28 -12.48
CA ILE A 646 -18.39 24.53 -13.35
C ILE A 646 -19.27 23.66 -12.47
N LEU A 647 -20.56 23.64 -12.75
CA LEU A 647 -21.52 22.75 -12.11
C LEU A 647 -22.04 21.78 -13.17
N ALA A 648 -21.69 20.50 -13.01
CA ALA A 648 -22.02 19.45 -13.97
C ALA A 648 -22.27 18.12 -13.25
N SER A 649 -23.52 17.64 -13.27
CA SER A 649 -23.88 16.33 -12.70
C SER A 649 -23.21 15.18 -13.45
N ASP A 650 -23.06 15.32 -14.77
CA ASP A 650 -22.23 14.48 -15.62
C ASP A 650 -20.80 15.03 -15.61
N VAL A 651 -19.99 14.50 -14.68
CA VAL A 651 -18.61 14.95 -14.47
C VAL A 651 -17.75 14.74 -15.71
N GLN A 652 -17.98 13.67 -16.49
CA GLN A 652 -17.19 13.40 -17.69
C GLN A 652 -17.45 14.46 -18.77
N LYS A 653 -18.71 14.88 -18.97
CA LYS A 653 -19.02 16.04 -19.83
C LYS A 653 -18.42 17.33 -19.30
N GLY A 654 -18.45 17.53 -17.98
CA GLY A 654 -17.78 18.65 -17.32
C GLY A 654 -16.28 18.71 -17.66
N LEU A 655 -15.56 17.59 -17.51
CA LEU A 655 -14.15 17.45 -17.83
C LEU A 655 -13.86 17.70 -19.32
N GLN A 656 -14.66 17.11 -20.21
CA GLN A 656 -14.52 17.31 -21.66
C GLN A 656 -14.72 18.77 -22.07
N SER A 657 -15.68 19.48 -21.44
CA SER A 657 -15.96 20.88 -21.74
C SER A 657 -14.77 21.83 -21.48
N ILE A 658 -13.83 21.40 -20.62
CA ILE A 658 -12.61 22.15 -20.31
C ILE A 658 -11.35 21.57 -20.95
N GLY A 659 -11.48 20.57 -21.81
CA GLY A 659 -10.39 19.93 -22.54
C GLY A 659 -9.63 18.87 -21.75
N VAL A 660 -10.17 18.39 -20.62
CA VAL A 660 -9.60 17.23 -19.90
C VAL A 660 -10.23 15.97 -20.48
N ASN A 661 -9.46 15.24 -21.28
CA ASN A 661 -9.92 14.04 -21.98
C ASN A 661 -9.44 12.78 -21.27
N ARG A 662 -10.26 11.74 -21.27
CA ARG A 662 -9.87 10.39 -20.82
C ARG A 662 -8.91 9.73 -21.81
N GLU A 663 -8.13 8.77 -21.36
CA GLU A 663 -7.38 7.86 -22.22
C GLU A 663 -8.33 6.78 -22.77
N THR A 664 -8.69 6.87 -24.05
CA THR A 664 -9.62 5.91 -24.69
C THR A 664 -9.01 4.52 -24.92
N LEU A 665 -7.72 4.34 -24.64
CA LEU A 665 -7.08 3.02 -24.61
C LEU A 665 -7.83 2.03 -23.69
N THR A 666 -8.49 2.52 -22.64
CA THR A 666 -9.22 1.67 -21.69
C THR A 666 -10.44 0.99 -22.30
N ASP A 667 -10.93 1.43 -23.46
CA ASP A 667 -12.02 0.78 -24.19
C ASP A 667 -11.64 -0.63 -24.69
N THR A 668 -10.33 -0.90 -24.78
CA THR A 668 -9.81 -2.24 -25.08
C THR A 668 -9.85 -3.18 -23.87
N GLY A 669 -10.09 -2.65 -22.67
CA GLY A 669 -9.97 -3.37 -21.39
C GLY A 669 -8.60 -3.22 -20.72
N LEU A 670 -7.61 -2.60 -21.39
CA LEU A 670 -6.31 -2.29 -20.78
C LEU A 670 -6.47 -1.28 -19.64
N GLN A 671 -5.71 -1.50 -18.57
CA GLN A 671 -5.56 -0.56 -17.46
C GLN A 671 -4.22 0.17 -17.58
N PHE A 672 -4.13 1.37 -17.00
CA PHE A 672 -2.89 2.14 -17.08
C PHE A 672 -2.62 3.04 -15.86
N ILE A 673 -1.35 3.40 -15.71
CA ILE A 673 -0.87 4.57 -14.96
C ILE A 673 0.22 5.28 -15.76
N ARG A 674 0.35 6.59 -15.55
CA ARG A 674 1.35 7.42 -16.25
C ARG A 674 2.38 8.03 -15.31
N ARG A 675 3.61 8.12 -15.82
CA ARG A 675 4.74 8.78 -15.17
C ARG A 675 5.36 9.78 -16.14
N LYS A 676 5.64 10.99 -15.67
CA LYS A 676 6.34 12.02 -16.43
C LYS A 676 7.78 12.14 -15.96
N THR A 677 8.73 11.98 -16.88
CA THR A 677 10.16 12.12 -16.64
C THR A 677 10.73 13.29 -17.45
N THR A 678 12.02 13.58 -17.28
CA THR A 678 12.74 14.56 -18.12
C THR A 678 12.89 14.09 -19.56
N THR A 679 12.85 12.79 -19.82
CA THR A 679 13.08 12.16 -21.12
C THR A 679 11.79 11.78 -21.86
N GLY A 680 10.62 12.09 -21.30
CA GLY A 680 9.32 11.75 -21.89
C GLY A 680 8.31 11.23 -20.88
N LYS A 681 7.19 10.72 -21.38
CA LYS A 681 6.13 10.12 -20.57
C LYS A 681 6.17 8.61 -20.71
N TYR A 682 5.89 7.92 -19.61
CA TYR A 682 5.69 6.48 -19.57
C TYR A 682 4.22 6.18 -19.32
N TYR A 683 3.71 5.20 -20.05
CA TYR A 683 2.46 4.51 -19.76
C TYR A 683 2.84 3.10 -19.30
N TYR A 684 2.41 2.71 -18.11
CA TYR A 684 2.39 1.31 -17.72
C TYR A 684 1.04 0.73 -18.11
N LEU A 685 1.03 -0.30 -18.97
CA LEU A 685 -0.19 -0.93 -19.49
C LEU A 685 -0.27 -2.37 -18.99
N VAL A 686 -1.47 -2.77 -18.56
CA VAL A 686 -1.71 -4.10 -18.01
C VAL A 686 -2.97 -4.71 -18.61
N ASN A 687 -2.89 -5.97 -19.07
CA ASN A 687 -4.04 -6.74 -19.54
C ASN A 687 -4.50 -7.74 -18.47
N HIS A 688 -5.41 -7.31 -17.61
CA HIS A 688 -6.08 -8.19 -16.64
C HIS A 688 -7.37 -8.82 -17.19
N THR A 689 -7.62 -8.75 -18.51
CA THR A 689 -8.82 -9.34 -19.14
C THR A 689 -8.58 -10.79 -19.58
N ALA A 690 -9.65 -11.50 -19.93
CA ALA A 690 -9.57 -12.88 -20.43
C ALA A 690 -9.07 -12.98 -21.87
N ASN A 691 -9.05 -11.84 -22.58
CA ASN A 691 -8.81 -11.80 -24.01
C ASN A 691 -7.40 -11.27 -24.29
N ASP A 692 -6.81 -11.79 -25.36
CA ASP A 692 -5.62 -11.20 -25.94
C ASP A 692 -5.97 -9.88 -26.64
N ILE A 693 -5.07 -8.90 -26.56
CA ILE A 693 -5.24 -7.57 -27.14
C ILE A 693 -4.10 -7.34 -28.13
N ASP A 694 -4.41 -7.32 -29.43
CA ASP A 694 -3.50 -6.94 -30.51
C ASP A 694 -4.18 -5.88 -31.38
N THR A 695 -3.89 -4.60 -31.12
CA THR A 695 -4.53 -3.48 -31.81
C THR A 695 -3.73 -2.19 -31.70
N TYR A 696 -4.10 -1.19 -32.50
CA TYR A 696 -3.59 0.18 -32.40
C TYR A 696 -4.41 0.97 -31.37
N VAL A 697 -3.81 1.30 -30.24
CA VAL A 697 -4.46 2.06 -29.17
C VAL A 697 -4.20 3.57 -29.33
N PRO A 698 -5.24 4.42 -29.19
CA PRO A 698 -5.08 5.85 -29.07
C PRO A 698 -4.48 6.21 -27.71
N LEU A 699 -3.55 7.17 -27.70
CA LEU A 699 -3.03 7.80 -26.49
C LEU A 699 -3.29 9.31 -26.59
N ASN A 700 -3.54 9.97 -25.47
CA ASN A 700 -3.65 11.44 -25.45
C ASN A 700 -2.30 12.12 -25.75
N GLU A 701 -1.19 11.45 -25.44
CA GLU A 701 0.15 11.90 -25.82
C GLU A 701 0.50 11.46 -27.26
N THR A 702 1.16 12.33 -28.03
CA THR A 702 1.64 12.01 -29.38
C THR A 702 3.16 11.95 -29.43
N GLY A 703 3.70 11.13 -30.33
CA GLY A 703 5.16 11.01 -30.54
C GLY A 703 5.58 9.63 -31.04
N ALA A 704 6.90 9.42 -31.10
CA ALA A 704 7.44 8.08 -31.26
C ALA A 704 7.20 7.30 -29.96
N ALA A 705 6.95 6.00 -30.08
CA ALA A 705 6.71 5.11 -28.94
C ALA A 705 7.75 3.99 -28.89
N LEU A 706 8.22 3.70 -27.67
CA LEU A 706 9.12 2.59 -27.37
C LEU A 706 8.41 1.61 -26.43
N ILE A 707 8.36 0.33 -26.78
CA ILE A 707 7.90 -0.74 -25.91
C ILE A 707 9.07 -1.20 -25.05
N LEU A 708 8.83 -1.33 -23.74
CA LEU A 708 9.71 -1.99 -22.80
C LEU A 708 8.93 -3.11 -22.11
N ASP A 709 9.41 -4.35 -22.23
CA ASP A 709 8.76 -5.52 -21.64
C ASP A 709 9.35 -5.84 -20.24
N PRO A 710 8.59 -5.61 -19.16
CA PRO A 710 9.02 -5.83 -17.78
C PRO A 710 9.12 -7.31 -17.42
N GLN A 711 8.83 -8.26 -18.32
CA GLN A 711 9.10 -9.68 -18.15
C GLN A 711 10.42 -10.06 -18.82
N SER A 712 10.60 -9.76 -20.12
CA SER A 712 11.78 -10.21 -20.89
C SER A 712 12.97 -9.25 -20.94
N THR A 713 12.82 -8.00 -20.50
CA THR A 713 13.75 -6.87 -20.67
C THR A 713 13.86 -6.33 -22.10
N ALA A 714 13.13 -6.90 -23.06
CA ALA A 714 13.17 -6.45 -24.44
C ALA A 714 12.73 -4.99 -24.56
N VAL A 715 13.38 -4.28 -25.48
CA VAL A 715 13.11 -2.88 -25.80
C VAL A 715 13.08 -2.72 -27.31
N GLY A 716 12.05 -2.06 -27.84
CA GLY A 716 11.94 -1.83 -29.29
C GLY A 716 10.95 -0.74 -29.66
N LEU A 717 11.16 -0.13 -30.83
CA LEU A 717 10.28 0.89 -31.40
C LEU A 717 8.92 0.29 -31.73
N ALA A 718 7.87 0.81 -31.12
CA ALA A 718 6.51 0.41 -31.44
C ALA A 718 6.14 0.85 -32.86
N ALA A 719 5.27 0.08 -33.52
CA ALA A 719 4.60 0.56 -34.73
C ALA A 719 3.62 1.67 -34.35
N VAL A 720 3.68 2.80 -35.07
CA VAL A 720 2.81 3.95 -34.88
C VAL A 720 2.14 4.27 -36.21
N GLU A 721 0.80 4.29 -36.23
CA GLU A 721 -0.01 4.60 -37.41
C GLU A 721 -1.12 5.58 -37.03
N ASN A 722 -1.27 6.67 -37.78
CA ASN A 722 -2.28 7.71 -37.53
C ASN A 722 -2.29 8.21 -36.07
N GLY A 723 -1.10 8.33 -35.47
CA GLY A 723 -0.93 8.75 -34.06
C GLY A 723 -1.30 7.69 -33.01
N LYS A 724 -1.68 6.47 -33.40
CA LYS A 724 -1.98 5.35 -32.50
C LYS A 724 -0.80 4.41 -32.39
N VAL A 725 -0.60 3.79 -31.23
CA VAL A 725 0.51 2.87 -30.96
C VAL A 725 0.00 1.44 -30.99
N ARG A 726 0.67 0.55 -31.75
CA ARG A 726 0.30 -0.88 -31.75
C ARG A 726 0.81 -1.57 -30.49
N VAL A 727 -0.10 -2.19 -29.76
CA VAL A 727 0.18 -3.06 -28.60
C VAL A 727 -0.26 -4.49 -28.92
N GLN A 728 0.51 -5.47 -28.45
CA GLN A 728 0.22 -6.90 -28.55
C GLN A 728 0.49 -7.52 -27.17
N LEU A 729 -0.56 -7.76 -26.40
CA LEU A 729 -0.54 -8.22 -25.01
C LEU A 729 -1.48 -9.41 -24.83
N LYS A 730 -0.96 -10.55 -24.38
CA LYS A 730 -1.77 -11.69 -23.95
C LYS A 730 -2.52 -11.39 -22.65
N SER A 731 -3.56 -12.17 -22.39
CA SER A 731 -4.21 -12.19 -21.07
C SER A 731 -3.15 -12.41 -19.97
N GLY A 732 -3.05 -11.49 -19.00
CA GLY A 732 -2.08 -11.54 -17.92
C GLY A 732 -0.74 -10.86 -18.20
N GLU A 733 -0.50 -10.28 -19.38
CA GLU A 733 0.73 -9.55 -19.70
C GLU A 733 0.66 -8.05 -19.37
N ALA A 734 1.84 -7.42 -19.24
CA ALA A 734 2.00 -5.99 -19.05
C ALA A 734 3.20 -5.46 -19.85
N LEU A 735 3.18 -4.17 -20.19
CA LEU A 735 4.32 -3.49 -20.82
C LEU A 735 4.40 -2.02 -20.42
N PHE A 736 5.55 -1.40 -20.66
CA PHE A 736 5.68 0.05 -20.65
C PHE A 736 5.75 0.60 -22.07
N LEU A 737 5.03 1.70 -22.32
CA LEU A 737 5.25 2.56 -23.48
C LEU A 737 5.95 3.84 -23.03
N GLN A 738 7.13 4.13 -23.59
CA GLN A 738 7.75 5.44 -23.46
C GLN A 738 7.46 6.29 -24.70
N LEU A 739 6.94 7.49 -24.49
CA LEU A 739 6.57 8.44 -25.53
C LEU A 739 7.55 9.62 -25.50
N ALA A 740 8.14 9.92 -26.65
CA ALA A 740 9.06 11.03 -26.85
C ALA A 740 9.03 11.52 -28.30
N ALA A 741 9.65 12.67 -28.58
CA ALA A 741 9.68 13.24 -29.93
C ALA A 741 10.38 12.31 -30.95
N ASN A 742 11.48 11.66 -30.56
CA ASN A 742 12.13 10.62 -31.33
C ASN A 742 12.92 9.66 -30.42
N PHE A 743 13.25 8.49 -30.94
CA PHE A 743 14.21 7.56 -30.34
C PHE A 743 15.28 7.21 -31.36
N ALA A 744 16.53 7.19 -30.92
CA ALA A 744 17.68 6.99 -31.77
C ALA A 744 18.37 5.67 -31.42
N GLY A 745 18.60 4.80 -32.41
CA GLY A 745 19.37 3.56 -32.23
C GLY A 745 18.60 2.35 -31.69
N ASN A 746 17.32 2.48 -31.32
CA ASN A 746 16.46 1.34 -30.97
C ASN A 746 15.94 0.64 -32.25
N LYS A 747 15.86 -0.70 -32.23
CA LYS A 747 15.32 -1.50 -33.34
C LYS A 747 13.78 -1.54 -33.31
N PRO A 748 13.10 -1.78 -34.45
CA PRO A 748 11.66 -2.07 -34.46
C PRO A 748 11.28 -3.21 -33.54
N TRP A 749 10.14 -3.07 -32.86
CA TRP A 749 9.55 -4.14 -32.06
C TRP A 749 9.13 -5.30 -32.96
N LEU A 750 9.42 -6.53 -32.54
CA LEU A 750 9.09 -7.73 -33.29
C LEU A 750 7.72 -8.26 -32.86
N TYR A 751 6.67 -7.87 -33.58
CA TYR A 751 5.31 -8.35 -33.40
C TYR A 751 5.14 -9.79 -33.92
N LEU A 752 4.42 -10.63 -33.17
CA LEU A 752 4.18 -12.04 -33.48
C LEU A 752 2.89 -12.18 -34.30
N ASN A 753 2.95 -11.92 -35.62
CA ASN A 753 1.75 -11.83 -36.47
C ASN A 753 1.33 -13.15 -37.12
N LYS A 754 2.28 -13.83 -37.80
CA LYS A 754 1.98 -14.99 -38.65
C LYS A 754 2.49 -16.27 -37.99
N ALA A 755 1.69 -16.80 -37.07
CA ALA A 755 1.97 -18.07 -36.40
C ALA A 755 1.89 -19.24 -37.39
N ALA A 756 2.90 -20.10 -37.38
CA ALA A 756 2.82 -21.43 -37.96
C ALA A 756 2.09 -22.40 -37.01
N ASN A 757 1.84 -23.63 -37.45
CA ASN A 757 1.31 -24.67 -36.57
C ASN A 757 2.32 -24.96 -35.44
N PRO A 758 1.88 -25.01 -34.17
CA PRO A 758 2.74 -25.37 -33.06
C PRO A 758 3.32 -26.77 -33.22
N MET A 759 4.62 -26.92 -32.98
CA MET A 759 5.33 -28.19 -32.93
C MET A 759 5.45 -28.66 -31.49
N ALA A 760 4.86 -29.80 -31.14
CA ALA A 760 5.02 -30.41 -29.82
C ALA A 760 6.38 -31.11 -29.67
N ILE A 761 6.96 -31.06 -28.46
CA ILE A 761 8.14 -31.86 -28.13
C ILE A 761 7.67 -33.27 -27.74
N THR A 762 7.87 -34.23 -28.65
CA THR A 762 7.35 -35.61 -28.53
C THR A 762 8.40 -36.65 -28.13
N LYS A 763 9.69 -36.29 -28.10
CA LYS A 763 10.72 -37.21 -27.58
C LYS A 763 10.51 -37.41 -26.08
N PRO A 764 10.85 -38.58 -25.52
CA PRO A 764 10.71 -38.85 -24.09
C PRO A 764 11.41 -37.80 -23.22
N TRP A 765 10.85 -37.58 -22.03
CA TRP A 765 11.37 -36.69 -21.01
C TRP A 765 11.96 -37.50 -19.87
N ASN A 766 13.20 -37.19 -19.47
CA ASN A 766 13.75 -37.66 -18.20
C ASN A 766 13.40 -36.64 -17.12
N LEU A 767 12.78 -37.08 -16.02
CA LEU A 767 12.50 -36.27 -14.84
C LEU A 767 13.34 -36.77 -13.67
N HIS A 768 14.17 -35.88 -13.13
CA HIS A 768 15.04 -36.13 -11.97
C HIS A 768 14.73 -35.12 -10.85
N PHE A 769 14.53 -35.58 -9.62
CA PHE A 769 14.24 -34.70 -8.48
C PHE A 769 15.52 -34.31 -7.74
N THR A 770 15.79 -33.01 -7.62
CA THR A 770 17.09 -32.49 -7.15
C THR A 770 17.07 -31.98 -5.72
N ALA A 771 15.92 -31.53 -5.23
CA ALA A 771 15.76 -30.99 -3.88
C ALA A 771 14.30 -31.09 -3.43
N GLY A 772 14.05 -31.26 -2.14
CA GLY A 772 12.70 -31.31 -1.60
C GLY A 772 12.54 -32.33 -0.48
N GLY A 773 11.28 -32.63 -0.15
CA GLY A 773 10.94 -33.68 0.79
C GLY A 773 9.45 -33.99 0.79
N PRO A 774 8.99 -34.94 1.63
CA PRO A 774 9.73 -35.54 2.76
C PRO A 774 10.88 -36.46 2.35
N GLU A 775 10.81 -37.07 1.17
CA GLU A 775 11.85 -37.89 0.56
C GLU A 775 12.03 -37.50 -0.90
N ILE A 776 13.21 -37.75 -1.47
CA ILE A 776 13.45 -37.56 -2.91
C ILE A 776 12.79 -38.73 -3.67
N PRO A 777 11.85 -38.45 -4.60
CA PRO A 777 11.22 -39.47 -5.44
C PRO A 777 12.21 -40.07 -6.45
N ALA A 778 11.89 -41.25 -6.98
CA ALA A 778 12.72 -41.89 -8.00
C ALA A 778 12.61 -41.17 -9.36
N ASP A 779 13.68 -41.27 -10.17
CA ASP A 779 13.71 -40.75 -11.53
C ASP A 779 12.62 -41.38 -12.41
N GLN A 780 12.06 -40.59 -13.32
CA GLN A 780 10.94 -40.98 -14.19
C GLN A 780 11.30 -40.81 -15.66
N GLN A 781 10.84 -41.76 -16.48
CA GLN A 781 10.86 -41.67 -17.94
C GLN A 781 9.45 -41.43 -18.43
N LEU A 782 9.20 -40.28 -19.07
CA LEU A 782 7.86 -39.84 -19.42
C LEU A 782 7.73 -39.69 -20.93
N ILE A 783 6.82 -40.47 -21.53
CA ILE A 783 6.41 -40.27 -22.93
C ILE A 783 5.41 -39.11 -23.02
N GLN A 784 4.59 -38.94 -21.98
CA GLN A 784 3.63 -37.85 -21.85
C GLN A 784 3.88 -37.11 -20.52
N LEU A 785 3.88 -35.78 -20.59
CA LEU A 785 3.94 -34.92 -19.42
C LEU A 785 2.61 -34.96 -18.65
N VAL A 786 2.70 -35.12 -17.34
CA VAL A 786 1.56 -35.26 -16.42
C VAL A 786 1.93 -34.63 -15.06
N SER A 787 0.93 -34.44 -14.20
CA SER A 787 1.19 -33.98 -12.83
C SER A 787 2.03 -35.02 -12.09
N TRP A 788 3.02 -34.58 -11.30
CA TRP A 788 3.79 -35.44 -10.39
C TRP A 788 2.87 -36.30 -9.52
N THR A 789 1.76 -35.73 -9.07
CA THR A 789 0.77 -36.38 -8.21
C THR A 789 -0.12 -37.39 -8.94
N SER A 790 0.10 -37.63 -10.22
CA SER A 790 -0.53 -38.74 -10.97
C SER A 790 0.42 -39.89 -11.28
N LEU A 791 1.71 -39.73 -10.99
CA LEU A 791 2.71 -40.78 -11.19
C LEU A 791 2.61 -41.85 -10.11
N SER A 792 3.12 -43.05 -10.41
CA SER A 792 2.94 -44.23 -9.57
C SER A 792 3.77 -44.22 -8.27
N ASP A 793 4.82 -43.40 -8.17
CA ASP A 793 5.60 -43.28 -6.94
C ASP A 793 4.75 -42.57 -5.86
N PRO A 794 4.36 -43.27 -4.77
CA PRO A 794 3.49 -42.70 -3.75
C PRO A 794 4.11 -41.50 -3.01
N LYS A 795 5.46 -41.35 -3.04
CA LYS A 795 6.15 -40.21 -2.43
C LYS A 795 5.70 -38.88 -3.04
N LEU A 796 5.30 -38.90 -4.31
CA LEU A 796 4.92 -37.70 -5.05
C LEU A 796 3.63 -37.05 -4.54
N GLN A 797 2.79 -37.79 -3.81
CA GLN A 797 1.59 -37.23 -3.16
C GLN A 797 1.93 -36.25 -2.03
N ALA A 798 3.09 -36.43 -1.39
CA ALA A 798 3.56 -35.62 -0.28
C ALA A 798 4.75 -34.72 -0.66
N PHE A 799 5.24 -34.82 -1.90
CA PHE A 799 6.47 -34.15 -2.30
C PHE A 799 6.27 -32.65 -2.53
N SER A 800 7.15 -31.86 -1.92
CA SER A 800 7.34 -30.44 -2.23
C SER A 800 8.82 -30.16 -2.45
N GLY A 801 9.17 -29.57 -3.59
CA GLY A 801 10.55 -29.39 -4.01
C GLY A 801 10.72 -29.07 -5.49
N THR A 802 11.79 -29.60 -6.07
CA THR A 802 12.31 -29.28 -7.40
C THR A 802 12.46 -30.55 -8.23
N GLY A 803 11.91 -30.53 -9.45
CA GLY A 803 12.07 -31.57 -10.46
C GLY A 803 12.65 -31.00 -11.75
N VAL A 804 13.65 -31.67 -12.32
CA VAL A 804 14.34 -31.27 -13.54
C VAL A 804 13.98 -32.22 -14.68
N TYR A 805 13.33 -31.66 -15.68
CA TYR A 805 12.99 -32.30 -16.94
C TYR A 805 14.10 -32.08 -17.96
N SER A 806 14.44 -33.12 -18.73
CA SER A 806 15.33 -33.01 -19.88
C SER A 806 14.77 -33.78 -21.09
N SER A 807 14.88 -33.17 -22.27
CA SER A 807 14.51 -33.81 -23.53
C SER A 807 15.26 -33.15 -24.69
N SER A 808 14.90 -33.51 -25.92
CA SER A 808 15.40 -32.89 -27.14
C SER A 808 14.32 -32.83 -28.21
N PHE A 809 14.54 -32.03 -29.25
CA PHE A 809 13.66 -31.93 -30.40
C PHE A 809 14.45 -31.52 -31.65
N ASP A 810 13.95 -31.90 -32.81
CA ASP A 810 14.60 -31.58 -34.09
C ASP A 810 13.90 -30.42 -34.77
N LEU A 811 14.64 -29.34 -35.03
CA LEU A 811 14.19 -28.19 -35.81
C LEU A 811 14.78 -28.30 -37.22
N LYS A 812 13.98 -28.73 -38.21
CA LYS A 812 14.46 -28.97 -39.59
C LYS A 812 15.26 -27.78 -40.14
N GLU A 813 14.67 -26.59 -40.09
CA GLU A 813 15.30 -25.35 -40.53
C GLU A 813 14.88 -24.18 -39.63
N LYS A 814 15.74 -23.16 -39.55
CA LYS A 814 15.51 -21.95 -38.74
C LYS A 814 15.19 -20.73 -39.61
N THR A 815 14.06 -20.77 -40.30
CA THR A 815 13.66 -19.76 -41.30
C THR A 815 12.70 -18.69 -40.78
N ALA A 816 12.09 -18.89 -39.60
CA ALA A 816 11.16 -17.94 -39.02
C ALA A 816 11.88 -16.75 -38.36
N LYS A 817 11.22 -15.60 -38.26
CA LYS A 817 11.76 -14.41 -37.61
C LYS A 817 11.89 -14.60 -36.11
N GLU A 818 10.96 -15.32 -35.50
CA GLU A 818 10.98 -15.66 -34.08
C GLU A 818 10.33 -17.03 -33.83
N TYR A 819 10.68 -17.62 -32.69
CA TYR A 819 10.10 -18.87 -32.18
C TYR A 819 9.65 -18.65 -30.74
N LEU A 820 8.42 -19.06 -30.43
CA LEU A 820 7.83 -18.97 -29.10
C LEU A 820 7.76 -20.36 -28.48
N LEU A 821 8.40 -20.53 -27.31
CA LEU A 821 8.19 -21.67 -26.45
C LEU A 821 6.92 -21.44 -25.62
N ASN A 822 6.04 -22.44 -25.57
CA ASN A 822 4.90 -22.47 -24.66
C ASN A 822 4.96 -23.74 -23.82
N LEU A 823 5.05 -23.58 -22.49
CA LEU A 823 5.00 -24.70 -21.56
C LEU A 823 3.57 -25.15 -21.25
N ASN A 824 2.57 -24.37 -21.65
CA ASN A 824 1.17 -24.51 -21.29
C ASN A 824 1.00 -24.59 -19.76
N GLN A 825 0.65 -25.74 -19.20
CA GLN A 825 0.42 -25.87 -17.76
C GLN A 825 1.70 -26.25 -16.99
N VAL A 826 2.06 -25.40 -16.03
CA VAL A 826 3.16 -25.56 -15.08
C VAL A 826 2.63 -25.29 -13.68
N ASP A 827 2.81 -26.24 -12.77
CA ASP A 827 2.40 -26.14 -11.37
C ASP A 827 3.68 -26.19 -10.48
N GLU A 828 4.36 -25.06 -10.23
CA GLU A 828 3.85 -23.67 -10.42
C GLU A 828 4.83 -22.69 -11.08
N SER A 829 6.13 -23.01 -11.16
CA SER A 829 7.12 -22.14 -11.80
C SER A 829 8.24 -22.96 -12.46
N ALA A 830 8.73 -22.49 -13.60
CA ALA A 830 9.71 -23.20 -14.42
C ALA A 830 10.89 -22.33 -14.85
N ARG A 831 12.12 -22.82 -14.66
CA ARG A 831 13.34 -22.24 -15.22
C ARG A 831 13.79 -23.05 -16.43
N VAL A 832 14.08 -22.40 -17.55
CA VAL A 832 14.26 -23.06 -18.85
C VAL A 832 15.66 -22.83 -19.42
N TRP A 833 16.23 -23.88 -20.00
CA TRP A 833 17.44 -23.82 -20.82
C TRP A 833 17.23 -24.51 -22.17
N ILE A 834 17.81 -23.93 -23.22
CA ILE A 834 17.87 -24.53 -24.55
C ILE A 834 19.33 -24.56 -24.99
N ASN A 835 19.82 -25.71 -25.44
CA ASN A 835 21.21 -25.91 -25.87
C ASN A 835 22.23 -25.44 -24.82
N GLY A 836 21.93 -25.64 -23.53
CA GLY A 836 22.77 -25.23 -22.40
C GLY A 836 22.70 -23.74 -22.03
N GLN A 837 21.98 -22.91 -22.80
CA GLN A 837 21.81 -21.48 -22.53
C GLN A 837 20.50 -21.23 -21.78
N GLU A 838 20.56 -20.44 -20.71
CA GLU A 838 19.37 -20.09 -19.93
C GLU A 838 18.47 -19.16 -20.72
N VAL A 839 17.20 -19.54 -20.82
CA VAL A 839 16.13 -18.76 -21.45
C VAL A 839 15.56 -17.77 -20.44
N GLY A 840 15.29 -18.23 -19.21
CA GLY A 840 14.76 -17.43 -18.10
C GLY A 840 13.85 -18.25 -17.17
N ILE A 841 13.20 -17.55 -16.23
CA ILE A 841 12.23 -18.11 -15.29
C ILE A 841 10.81 -17.72 -15.77
N LEU A 842 9.97 -18.73 -16.02
CA LEU A 842 8.57 -18.62 -16.36
C LEU A 842 7.74 -18.95 -15.12
N TRP A 843 7.34 -17.90 -14.41
CA TRP A 843 6.72 -17.96 -13.08
C TRP A 843 5.30 -17.38 -13.06
N SER A 844 4.86 -16.79 -14.18
CA SER A 844 3.54 -16.21 -14.38
C SER A 844 2.93 -16.68 -15.68
N ILE A 845 1.61 -16.63 -15.75
CA ILE A 845 0.85 -16.91 -16.97
C ILE A 845 0.88 -15.71 -17.94
N PRO A 846 0.92 -15.96 -19.27
CA PRO A 846 1.16 -17.27 -19.88
C PRO A 846 2.62 -17.74 -19.71
N PHE A 847 2.84 -19.05 -19.52
CA PHE A 847 4.18 -19.64 -19.37
C PHE A 847 4.92 -19.75 -20.71
N GLN A 848 5.28 -18.60 -21.28
CA GLN A 848 5.83 -18.47 -22.63
C GLN A 848 7.14 -17.68 -22.66
N SER A 849 7.99 -17.99 -23.64
CA SER A 849 9.22 -17.21 -23.88
C SER A 849 9.67 -17.25 -25.33
N ARG A 850 10.28 -16.16 -25.78
CA ARG A 850 10.93 -16.08 -27.11
C ARG A 850 12.25 -16.82 -27.07
N ILE A 851 12.39 -17.82 -27.94
CA ILE A 851 13.53 -18.73 -27.94
C ILE A 851 14.37 -18.72 -29.21
N GLY A 852 14.02 -17.93 -30.22
CA GLY A 852 14.66 -17.98 -31.54
C GLY A 852 16.17 -17.81 -31.51
N LYS A 853 16.72 -17.01 -30.59
CA LYS A 853 18.18 -16.83 -30.47
C LYS A 853 18.93 -18.04 -29.87
N TYR A 854 18.23 -18.97 -29.21
CA TYR A 854 18.81 -20.15 -28.57
C TYR A 854 18.75 -21.40 -29.47
N LEU A 855 17.98 -21.33 -30.56
CA LEU A 855 17.73 -22.45 -31.47
C LEU A 855 18.78 -22.59 -32.57
N LYS A 856 19.05 -23.83 -33.00
CA LYS A 856 19.85 -24.18 -34.17
C LYS A 856 19.10 -25.18 -35.08
N PRO A 857 19.41 -25.25 -36.39
CA PRO A 857 18.94 -26.35 -37.23
C PRO A 857 19.38 -27.72 -36.69
N GLY A 858 18.57 -28.75 -36.90
CA GLY A 858 18.77 -30.09 -36.38
C GLY A 858 18.39 -30.24 -34.91
N ASN A 859 19.11 -31.09 -34.19
CA ASN A 859 18.78 -31.46 -32.82
C ASN A 859 19.07 -30.33 -31.82
N ASN A 860 18.09 -30.00 -30.99
CA ASN A 860 18.17 -29.04 -29.89
C ASN A 860 17.89 -29.75 -28.56
N THR A 861 18.62 -29.41 -27.51
CA THR A 861 18.34 -29.92 -26.15
C THR A 861 17.51 -28.91 -25.36
N ILE A 862 16.62 -29.41 -24.50
CA ILE A 862 15.83 -28.61 -23.59
C ILE A 862 15.94 -29.16 -22.18
N LYS A 863 16.11 -28.28 -21.20
CA LYS A 863 16.07 -28.57 -19.77
C LYS A 863 15.09 -27.63 -19.10
N ILE A 864 14.21 -28.14 -18.25
CA ILE A 864 13.21 -27.36 -17.53
C ILE A 864 13.25 -27.77 -16.06
N GLU A 865 13.59 -26.84 -15.18
CA GLU A 865 13.54 -27.02 -13.72
C GLU A 865 12.22 -26.46 -13.20
N VAL A 866 11.39 -27.31 -12.61
CA VAL A 866 10.09 -26.94 -12.06
C VAL A 866 10.12 -27.00 -10.53
N VAL A 867 9.51 -26.00 -9.89
CA VAL A 867 9.26 -25.97 -8.45
C VAL A 867 7.74 -25.93 -8.19
N ASN A 868 7.29 -26.68 -7.18
CA ASN A 868 5.87 -26.74 -6.79
C ASN A 868 5.61 -26.06 -5.43
N LEU A 869 4.36 -26.11 -4.97
CA LEU A 869 3.90 -25.57 -3.69
C LEU A 869 4.31 -26.44 -2.50
N MET A 870 4.38 -25.82 -1.32
CA MET A 870 4.59 -26.52 -0.04
C MET A 870 3.34 -27.31 0.42
N ALA A 871 2.17 -27.04 -0.17
CA ALA A 871 0.86 -27.52 0.29
C ALA A 871 0.80 -29.05 0.47
N ASN A 872 1.33 -29.83 -0.47
CA ASN A 872 1.30 -31.30 -0.41
C ASN A 872 2.10 -31.85 0.78
N ARG A 873 3.27 -31.27 1.08
CA ARG A 873 4.09 -31.67 2.21
C ARG A 873 3.50 -31.23 3.55
N ILE A 874 2.95 -30.02 3.65
CA ILE A 874 2.27 -29.55 4.86
C ILE A 874 1.05 -30.43 5.18
N ARG A 875 0.26 -30.77 4.16
CA ARG A 875 -0.85 -31.72 4.27
C ARG A 875 -0.39 -33.07 4.84
N ASP A 876 0.66 -33.66 4.28
CA ASP A 876 1.21 -34.94 4.75
C ASP A 876 1.67 -34.87 6.22
N MET A 877 2.33 -33.77 6.60
CA MET A 877 2.73 -33.53 7.99
C MET A 877 1.53 -33.47 8.95
N ASP A 878 0.44 -32.81 8.55
CA ASP A 878 -0.76 -32.70 9.37
C ASP A 878 -1.50 -34.04 9.50
N ILE A 879 -1.59 -34.81 8.42
CA ILE A 879 -2.12 -36.20 8.46
C ILE A 879 -1.31 -37.07 9.43
N LYS A 880 0.03 -36.94 9.40
CA LYS A 880 0.95 -37.67 10.28
C LYS A 880 1.09 -37.05 11.68
N LYS A 881 0.39 -35.94 11.95
CA LYS A 881 0.43 -35.20 13.22
C LYS A 881 1.84 -34.74 13.62
N ILE A 882 2.69 -34.46 12.65
CA ILE A 882 4.03 -33.90 12.87
C ILE A 882 3.86 -32.48 13.43
N GLN A 883 4.45 -32.23 14.60
CA GLN A 883 4.36 -30.93 15.26
C GLN A 883 5.32 -29.93 14.60
N TRP A 884 4.76 -28.88 13.99
CA TRP A 884 5.52 -27.77 13.42
C TRP A 884 4.98 -26.38 13.79
N ARG A 885 3.77 -26.30 14.35
CA ARG A 885 3.15 -25.06 14.86
C ARG A 885 3.41 -24.92 16.35
N ASN A 886 4.44 -24.18 16.72
CA ASN A 886 4.92 -24.11 18.10
C ASN A 886 5.24 -22.67 18.52
N TYR A 887 4.29 -21.74 18.40
CA TYR A 887 4.53 -20.34 18.73
C TYR A 887 3.72 -19.87 19.93
N HIS A 888 4.21 -18.82 20.61
CA HIS A 888 3.46 -18.15 21.67
C HIS A 888 2.29 -17.31 21.10
N GLU A 889 1.36 -16.92 21.96
CA GLU A 889 0.21 -16.07 21.62
C GLU A 889 -0.78 -16.67 20.59
N ILE A 890 -0.82 -16.21 19.33
CA ILE A 890 -1.79 -16.67 18.32
C ILE A 890 -1.43 -18.03 17.69
N ASN A 891 -0.25 -18.58 18.01
CA ASN A 891 0.30 -19.77 17.37
C ASN A 891 0.32 -19.64 15.82
N PHE A 892 -0.64 -20.25 15.12
CA PHE A 892 -0.78 -20.26 13.67
C PHE A 892 -2.25 -20.53 13.29
N VAL A 893 -2.83 -19.75 12.36
CA VAL A 893 -4.25 -19.80 12.01
C VAL A 893 -4.44 -19.88 10.49
N ASN A 894 -5.63 -20.27 10.04
CA ASN A 894 -5.99 -20.25 8.62
C ASN A 894 -6.51 -18.87 8.18
N ILE A 895 -6.85 -18.71 6.89
CA ILE A 895 -7.32 -17.43 6.32
C ILE A 895 -8.58 -16.86 6.98
N ASN A 896 -9.30 -17.68 7.77
CA ASN A 896 -10.52 -17.33 8.50
C ASN A 896 -10.29 -17.12 10.00
N TYR A 897 -9.03 -17.00 10.46
CA TYR A 897 -8.66 -16.89 11.87
C TYR A 897 -9.13 -18.08 12.74
N LYS A 898 -9.23 -19.28 12.14
CA LYS A 898 -9.46 -20.54 12.88
C LYS A 898 -8.14 -21.29 13.00
N ASP A 899 -8.10 -22.28 13.89
CA ASP A 899 -6.95 -23.18 13.98
C ASP A 899 -6.60 -23.76 12.61
N PHE A 900 -5.32 -23.73 12.27
CA PHE A 900 -4.83 -24.21 11.00
C PHE A 900 -4.75 -25.75 10.97
N ASP A 901 -5.36 -26.36 9.97
CA ASP A 901 -5.28 -27.79 9.67
C ASP A 901 -5.34 -28.04 8.16
N ALA A 902 -4.25 -28.58 7.59
CA ALA A 902 -4.16 -28.93 6.18
C ALA A 902 -4.52 -30.40 5.90
N ALA A 903 -4.82 -31.24 6.90
CA ALA A 903 -5.00 -32.68 6.72
C ALA A 903 -6.13 -33.03 5.73
N ASN A 904 -7.15 -32.16 5.65
CA ASN A 904 -8.31 -32.34 4.77
C ASN A 904 -8.15 -31.68 3.38
N TRP A 905 -7.00 -31.06 3.08
CA TRP A 905 -6.79 -30.48 1.77
C TRP A 905 -6.76 -31.57 0.69
N THR A 906 -7.21 -31.23 -0.51
CA THR A 906 -6.94 -32.04 -1.70
C THR A 906 -5.46 -31.95 -2.05
N VAL A 907 -4.92 -33.02 -2.64
CA VAL A 907 -3.55 -32.98 -3.17
C VAL A 907 -3.52 -31.99 -4.33
N MET A 908 -2.58 -31.05 -4.27
CA MET A 908 -2.37 -30.04 -5.29
C MET A 908 -1.64 -30.64 -6.50
N PRO A 909 -2.03 -30.26 -7.73
CA PRO A 909 -1.22 -30.53 -8.93
C PRO A 909 0.22 -30.03 -8.78
N SER A 910 1.16 -30.66 -9.48
CA SER A 910 2.58 -30.29 -9.40
C SER A 910 3.35 -30.72 -10.65
N GLY A 911 4.34 -29.92 -11.06
CA GLY A 911 5.25 -30.26 -12.14
C GLY A 911 4.91 -29.64 -13.48
N LEU A 912 5.51 -30.18 -14.54
CA LEU A 912 5.26 -29.80 -15.92
C LEU A 912 4.21 -30.73 -16.53
N ILE A 913 3.03 -30.20 -16.82
CA ILE A 913 1.90 -30.97 -17.37
C ILE A 913 1.83 -30.80 -18.89
N GLY A 914 2.21 -29.64 -19.42
CA GLY A 914 2.34 -29.43 -20.85
C GLY A 914 0.99 -29.33 -21.59
N PRO A 915 0.94 -29.70 -22.89
CA PRO A 915 2.08 -30.12 -23.71
C PRO A 915 3.12 -28.99 -23.87
N VAL A 916 4.40 -29.31 -24.09
CA VAL A 916 5.40 -28.28 -24.44
C VAL A 916 5.42 -28.11 -25.96
N THR A 917 5.20 -26.89 -26.43
CA THR A 917 5.14 -26.59 -27.86
C THR A 917 6.06 -25.43 -28.25
N ILE A 918 6.49 -25.45 -29.52
CA ILE A 918 7.26 -24.37 -30.15
C ILE A 918 6.51 -23.89 -31.37
N THR A 919 6.20 -22.60 -31.41
CA THR A 919 5.47 -21.96 -32.53
C THR A 919 6.41 -21.01 -33.27
N ALA A 920 6.55 -21.21 -34.58
CA ALA A 920 7.32 -20.33 -35.44
C ALA A 920 6.48 -19.13 -35.90
N TYR A 921 7.09 -17.94 -36.00
CA TYR A 921 6.46 -16.70 -36.47
C TYR A 921 7.24 -16.09 -37.64
N HIS A 922 6.59 -15.97 -38.80
CA HIS A 922 7.20 -15.54 -40.08
C HIS A 922 7.02 -14.06 -40.41
#